data_AF-A0A2X0N023-F1
#
_entry.id   AF-A0A2X0N023-F1
#
_cell.length_a   1.000
_cell.length_b   1.000
_cell.length_c   1.000
_cell.angle_alpha   90.00
_cell.angle_beta   90.00
_cell.angle_gamma   90.00
#
_symmetry.space_group_name_H-M   'P 1'
#
loop_
_entity.id
_entity.type
_entity.pdbx_description
1 polymer ?
#
loop_
_entity_poly.entity_id
_entity_poly.type
_entity_poly.pdbx_seq_one_letter_code
_entity_poly.pdbx_strand_id
1 'polypeptide(L)'
;MSIDAVDVGGREPASAPGIPGSESADCGSIDGLAEGERNVQRITDEFTGRISNHVANRIAEGPGPATAAKGTYKESLMNLPEESAITSPTGSPKVPAPPPPLPSPPLARSFTAQLPWVLRTWMFPSSSEDRTGFQGHEIEWSSLRDFFLSPSPSRDGTAADLGQTESTMNQSLAPRITWQLGDPNLEPQGRLVKTPLRQDREAYDPNEFPDFVVLSRQAFDGNSELASAWAQDHVDAEKDDFRNWEQVAAIGVLGGKKICQDPTLDSAWVYPATRVKHHLRKLAAESPIRSHTFGFTLDGSILTLYLHTPSGLFYSSDIECTESNGHLSTFITRLLSLNDLDLGKIASPGEPDGPPLPFPVAALPPRVPVFAHHLGDGSTIDSVEIAQTVFCSGAVLGLQTSASRVRATRMGVNGEQEYAMTVSFVEEARCDEHDRIRLLIASASPQEREGLTNFVDVHREVNFGLVPHFLKGQSDADSAALKPRAMEVAFQERCFETIWTVDSTEALIRVALGVVKGLRSLHRMRILHRDVSSGNIMVGPDGEGVLIDYDLAVLMDGPFGDAARLERVGTFAFRAKNLIEYFGKLLHQPWHDIESLVYVILFVVFMQPTGPESRGRMSEEAAAVWKDWNWEECAYDIKVGYVQHKSNRRELLKPYLGFWEGLPDLVAIVAKYCGLNLSTYMYGRVEAEEYLKSEWGSGELSHDQLVADLEKLLEIVQTRRERASVSPIIV
;
A
#
# COMPACT_ATOMS: atom_id res chain seq x y z
N MET A 1 37.94 -52.39 -16.72
CA MET A 1 38.80 -53.21 -15.84
C MET A 1 37.90 -54.10 -15.00
N SER A 2 38.34 -55.34 -14.80
CA SER A 2 37.70 -56.53 -14.25
C SER A 2 36.83 -56.33 -12.99
N ILE A 3 35.62 -56.91 -12.95
CA ILE A 3 35.22 -58.17 -12.28
C ILE A 3 35.42 -58.13 -10.75
N ASP A 4 34.32 -58.12 -9.98
CA ASP A 4 33.93 -59.29 -9.17
C ASP A 4 32.51 -59.15 -8.57
N ALA A 5 31.80 -60.28 -8.59
CA ALA A 5 30.47 -60.50 -8.07
C ALA A 5 30.55 -61.38 -6.82
N VAL A 6 29.62 -61.20 -5.86
CA VAL A 6 29.19 -62.29 -4.97
C VAL A 6 27.68 -62.21 -4.83
N ASP A 7 27.04 -63.31 -5.21
CA ASP A 7 25.62 -63.62 -5.09
C ASP A 7 25.37 -64.47 -3.82
N VAL A 8 24.09 -64.55 -3.43
CA VAL A 8 23.34 -65.74 -2.95
C VAL A 8 22.42 -65.46 -1.75
N GLY A 9 21.12 -65.52 -2.05
CA GLY A 9 20.07 -66.17 -1.23
C GLY A 9 19.10 -65.21 -0.53
N GLY A 10 17.80 -65.14 -0.79
CA GLY A 10 16.86 -66.04 -1.46
C GLY A 10 15.69 -66.34 -0.53
N ARG A 11 14.48 -65.82 -0.82
CA ARG A 11 13.16 -66.50 -0.66
C ARG A 11 12.00 -65.60 -1.12
N GLU A 12 11.11 -66.27 -1.84
CA GLU A 12 9.96 -65.83 -2.64
C GLU A 12 8.65 -65.61 -1.81
N PRO A 13 7.52 -65.21 -2.45
CA PRO A 13 6.56 -64.23 -1.91
C PRO A 13 5.31 -64.84 -1.28
N ALA A 14 4.57 -64.02 -0.51
CA ALA A 14 3.24 -64.35 -0.02
C ALA A 14 2.17 -63.42 -0.65
N SER A 15 1.14 -64.10 -1.13
CA SER A 15 -0.04 -63.72 -1.91
C SER A 15 -1.06 -62.81 -1.20
N ALA A 16 -1.81 -62.09 -2.05
CA ALA A 16 -3.01 -61.31 -1.71
C ALA A 16 -4.19 -62.16 -1.17
N PRO A 17 -5.10 -61.51 -0.42
CA PRO A 17 -6.55 -61.74 -0.51
C PRO A 17 -7.24 -60.39 -0.84
N GLY A 18 -8.32 -60.27 -1.63
CA GLY A 18 -9.50 -61.11 -1.77
C GLY A 18 -10.72 -60.21 -1.49
N ILE A 19 -11.45 -59.81 -2.53
CA ILE A 19 -12.68 -59.00 -2.46
C ILE A 19 -13.82 -59.85 -1.84
N PRO A 20 -14.74 -59.23 -1.08
CA PRO A 20 -16.14 -59.63 -1.16
C PRO A 20 -17.11 -58.46 -1.35
N GLY A 21 -17.97 -58.61 -2.37
CA GLY A 21 -19.43 -58.66 -2.23
C GLY A 21 -20.20 -57.40 -1.79
N SER A 22 -21.01 -56.90 -2.72
CA SER A 22 -22.12 -55.97 -2.55
C SER A 22 -23.23 -56.46 -1.61
N GLU A 23 -23.70 -55.61 -0.69
CA GLU A 23 -25.07 -55.60 -0.17
C GLU A 23 -25.58 -54.15 -0.03
N SER A 24 -26.84 -53.97 -0.42
CA SER A 24 -27.62 -52.74 -0.45
C SER A 24 -28.35 -52.45 0.88
N ALA A 25 -28.86 -51.22 1.02
CA ALA A 25 -29.75 -50.65 2.07
C ALA A 25 -28.99 -49.86 3.16
N ASP A 26 -29.45 -48.73 3.70
CA ASP A 26 -30.70 -47.98 3.57
C ASP A 26 -30.46 -46.53 4.06
N CYS A 27 -31.39 -45.63 3.74
CA CYS A 27 -31.40 -44.24 4.16
C CYS A 27 -31.55 -44.05 5.69
N GLY A 28 -30.88 -43.03 6.25
CA GLY A 28 -31.41 -42.19 7.34
C GLY A 28 -30.63 -42.13 8.65
N SER A 29 -30.09 -40.95 8.97
CA SER A 29 -30.38 -40.22 10.22
C SER A 29 -29.70 -38.84 10.23
N ILE A 30 -30.47 -37.83 10.67
CA ILE A 30 -30.19 -36.39 10.59
C ILE A 30 -29.28 -35.91 11.75
N ASP A 31 -28.73 -36.82 12.55
CA ASP A 31 -27.97 -36.48 13.76
C ASP A 31 -26.45 -36.24 13.52
N GLY A 32 -25.91 -36.64 12.36
CA GLY A 32 -24.49 -36.44 12.02
C GLY A 32 -24.10 -35.01 11.61
N LEU A 33 -25.07 -34.17 11.24
CA LEU A 33 -24.83 -32.75 10.90
C LEU A 33 -24.68 -31.87 12.16
N ALA A 34 -25.39 -32.19 13.23
CA ALA A 34 -25.31 -31.47 14.51
C ALA A 34 -24.02 -31.80 15.30
N GLU A 35 -23.40 -32.96 15.06
CA GLU A 35 -22.06 -33.29 15.60
C GLU A 35 -20.93 -32.60 14.81
N GLY A 36 -21.10 -32.41 13.50
CA GLY A 36 -20.20 -31.60 12.68
C GLY A 36 -20.19 -30.13 13.08
N GLU A 37 -21.36 -29.52 13.30
CA GLU A 37 -21.48 -28.11 13.75
C GLU A 37 -20.93 -27.89 15.16
N ARG A 38 -21.14 -28.84 16.09
CA ARG A 38 -20.56 -28.78 17.45
C ARG A 38 -19.05 -28.99 17.48
N ASN A 39 -18.49 -29.77 16.55
CA ASN A 39 -17.03 -29.88 16.41
C ASN A 39 -16.41 -28.61 15.82
N VAL A 40 -17.10 -27.93 14.89
CA VAL A 40 -16.63 -26.66 14.32
C VAL A 40 -16.60 -25.57 15.39
N GLN A 41 -17.65 -25.38 16.18
CA GLN A 41 -17.65 -24.40 17.27
C GLN A 41 -16.59 -24.72 18.33
N ARG A 42 -16.40 -26.02 18.65
CA ARG A 42 -15.39 -26.46 19.62
C ARG A 42 -13.95 -26.24 19.14
N ILE A 43 -13.69 -26.40 17.84
CA ILE A 43 -12.37 -26.13 17.24
C ILE A 43 -12.13 -24.62 17.15
N THR A 44 -13.15 -23.82 16.80
CA THR A 44 -13.06 -22.36 16.83
C THR A 44 -12.77 -21.89 18.25
N ASP A 45 -13.53 -22.35 19.25
CA ASP A 45 -13.33 -21.99 20.66
C ASP A 45 -11.99 -22.50 21.24
N GLU A 46 -11.51 -23.68 20.83
CA GLU A 46 -10.15 -24.16 21.18
C GLU A 46 -9.05 -23.33 20.52
N PHE A 47 -9.27 -22.80 19.31
CA PHE A 47 -8.29 -21.98 18.60
C PHE A 47 -8.23 -20.56 19.19
N THR A 48 -9.39 -19.92 19.44
CA THR A 48 -9.47 -18.64 20.17
C THR A 48 -8.93 -18.78 21.60
N GLY A 49 -9.16 -19.94 22.24
CA GLY A 49 -8.61 -20.30 23.54
C GLY A 49 -7.10 -20.53 23.53
N ARG A 50 -6.52 -21.11 22.47
CA ARG A 50 -5.06 -21.27 22.30
C ARG A 50 -4.36 -19.95 22.02
N ILE A 51 -4.97 -19.06 21.25
CA ILE A 51 -4.48 -17.69 21.03
C ILE A 51 -4.51 -16.92 22.35
N SER A 52 -5.62 -16.99 23.10
CA SER A 52 -5.73 -16.38 24.43
C SER A 52 -4.72 -16.94 25.43
N ASN A 53 -4.46 -18.25 25.42
CA ASN A 53 -3.49 -18.89 26.30
C ASN A 53 -2.03 -18.65 25.89
N HIS A 54 -1.72 -18.49 24.60
CA HIS A 54 -0.36 -18.15 24.14
C HIS A 54 -0.01 -16.70 24.47
N VAL A 55 -0.99 -15.79 24.36
CA VAL A 55 -0.89 -14.39 24.80
C VAL A 55 -0.83 -14.30 26.33
N ALA A 56 -1.67 -15.05 27.05
CA ALA A 56 -1.67 -15.06 28.52
C ALA A 56 -0.40 -15.67 29.13
N ASN A 57 0.18 -16.73 28.52
CA ASN A 57 1.39 -17.37 29.03
C ASN A 57 2.67 -16.52 28.83
N ARG A 58 2.67 -15.53 27.92
CA ARG A 58 3.76 -14.54 27.84
C ARG A 58 3.54 -13.32 28.75
N ILE A 59 2.30 -13.00 29.09
CA ILE A 59 1.96 -11.94 30.06
C ILE A 59 2.11 -12.44 31.51
N ALA A 60 2.07 -13.76 31.74
CA ALA A 60 2.16 -14.37 33.07
C ALA A 60 3.56 -14.34 33.73
N GLU A 61 4.61 -13.87 33.05
CA GLU A 61 5.89 -13.52 33.72
C GLU A 61 5.84 -12.07 34.23
N GLY A 62 4.99 -11.84 35.23
CA GLY A 62 4.95 -10.62 36.02
C GLY A 62 4.70 -10.95 37.50
N PRO A 63 5.37 -10.30 38.47
CA PRO A 63 5.26 -10.68 39.87
C PRO A 63 4.01 -10.09 40.54
N GLY A 64 3.05 -10.96 40.84
CA GLY A 64 2.32 -11.06 42.12
C GLY A 64 1.33 -9.96 42.59
N PRO A 65 0.38 -10.31 43.50
CA PRO A 65 -1.02 -9.88 43.38
C PRO A 65 -1.66 -9.21 44.62
N ALA A 66 -2.90 -8.69 44.50
CA ALA A 66 -3.95 -8.63 45.54
C ALA A 66 -5.30 -8.16 44.92
N THR A 67 -6.24 -9.05 44.54
CA THR A 67 -7.40 -9.61 45.27
C THR A 67 -8.64 -8.72 45.46
N ALA A 68 -9.78 -9.33 45.06
CA ALA A 68 -11.16 -9.21 45.56
C ALA A 68 -12.02 -8.03 45.04
N ALA A 69 -13.32 -8.17 44.74
CA ALA A 69 -14.22 -9.32 44.58
C ALA A 69 -15.55 -8.82 43.95
N LYS A 70 -16.21 -9.72 43.18
CA LYS A 70 -17.66 -9.95 42.94
C LYS A 70 -18.71 -8.82 43.04
N GLY A 71 -19.59 -8.79 42.04
CA GLY A 71 -20.99 -8.35 42.22
C GLY A 71 -21.83 -8.35 40.93
N THR A 72 -22.52 -9.44 40.65
CA THR A 72 -23.58 -9.64 39.63
C THR A 72 -24.85 -8.81 39.90
N TYR A 73 -25.61 -8.41 38.87
CA TYR A 73 -27.02 -8.79 38.64
C TYR A 73 -27.59 -8.17 37.33
N LYS A 74 -28.39 -8.99 36.62
CA LYS A 74 -29.23 -8.67 35.44
C LYS A 74 -30.47 -7.89 35.86
N GLU A 75 -31.04 -7.03 34.99
CA GLU A 75 -32.29 -7.32 34.26
C GLU A 75 -32.77 -6.18 33.35
N SER A 76 -33.46 -6.63 32.31
CA SER A 76 -34.06 -6.00 31.14
C SER A 76 -35.17 -4.94 31.37
N LEU A 77 -35.52 -4.30 30.24
CA LEU A 77 -36.86 -4.22 29.60
C LEU A 77 -37.55 -2.84 29.49
N MET A 78 -38.03 -2.61 28.26
CA MET A 78 -39.22 -1.85 27.78
C MET A 78 -39.09 -0.38 27.29
N ASN A 79 -38.91 -0.24 25.97
CA ASN A 79 -39.89 0.08 24.91
C ASN A 79 -41.02 1.14 25.07
N LEU A 80 -41.19 1.88 23.94
CA LEU A 80 -42.38 2.55 23.32
C LEU A 80 -42.67 4.04 23.67
N PRO A 81 -43.44 4.79 22.84
CA PRO A 81 -43.37 4.99 21.37
C PRO A 81 -43.74 6.43 20.84
N GLU A 82 -43.61 6.56 19.52
CA GLU A 82 -44.28 7.39 18.47
C GLU A 82 -45.32 8.51 18.76
N GLU A 83 -45.28 9.57 17.93
CA GLU A 83 -46.35 10.08 17.00
C GLU A 83 -45.83 11.35 16.27
N SER A 84 -45.75 11.41 14.92
CA SER A 84 -46.75 11.87 13.91
C SER A 84 -47.19 13.35 14.07
N ALA A 85 -47.46 14.22 13.08
CA ALA A 85 -47.38 14.34 11.62
C ALA A 85 -47.73 15.84 11.28
N ILE A 86 -47.64 16.26 10.01
CA ILE A 86 -48.62 17.08 9.25
C ILE A 86 -47.95 17.94 8.16
N THR A 87 -48.56 17.88 6.98
CA THR A 87 -48.18 18.43 5.67
C THR A 87 -49.01 19.69 5.34
N SER A 88 -48.53 20.60 4.48
CA SER A 88 -48.91 20.76 3.05
C SER A 88 -49.20 22.28 2.72
N PRO A 89 -49.56 22.69 1.48
CA PRO A 89 -48.66 23.34 0.50
C PRO A 89 -49.25 24.63 -0.13
N THR A 90 -48.59 25.25 -1.13
CA THR A 90 -49.25 26.07 -2.18
C THR A 90 -48.28 26.35 -3.34
N GLY A 91 -48.77 26.32 -4.58
CA GLY A 91 -48.00 26.66 -5.79
C GLY A 91 -48.77 27.60 -6.72
N SER A 92 -48.13 28.03 -7.83
CA SER A 92 -48.62 28.34 -9.21
C SER A 92 -47.57 29.26 -9.95
N PRO A 93 -47.61 29.51 -11.29
CA PRO A 93 -46.66 28.90 -12.27
C PRO A 93 -45.99 29.92 -13.26
N LYS A 94 -44.98 29.52 -14.08
CA LYS A 94 -44.84 29.80 -15.55
C LYS A 94 -43.43 29.64 -16.19
N VAL A 95 -43.43 28.95 -17.36
CA VAL A 95 -42.59 29.04 -18.60
C VAL A 95 -41.14 28.46 -18.56
N PRO A 96 -40.71 27.65 -19.56
CA PRO A 96 -39.48 26.86 -19.48
C PRO A 96 -38.24 27.64 -19.95
N ALA A 97 -37.19 27.59 -19.14
CA ALA A 97 -35.84 28.03 -19.48
C ALA A 97 -35.16 27.03 -20.45
N PRO A 98 -34.17 27.47 -21.27
CA PRO A 98 -33.37 26.56 -22.09
C PRO A 98 -32.69 25.50 -21.21
N PRO A 99 -32.40 24.30 -21.74
CA PRO A 99 -31.77 23.26 -20.95
C PRO A 99 -30.45 23.82 -20.37
N PRO A 100 -30.18 23.61 -19.07
CA PRO A 100 -28.89 23.98 -18.51
C PRO A 100 -27.80 23.29 -19.32
N PRO A 101 -26.63 23.93 -19.54
CA PRO A 101 -25.48 23.20 -20.05
C PRO A 101 -25.32 21.95 -19.18
N LEU A 102 -25.11 20.80 -19.83
CA LEU A 102 -24.80 19.55 -19.14
C LEU A 102 -23.80 19.88 -18.03
N PRO A 103 -24.08 19.53 -16.76
CA PRO A 103 -23.09 19.73 -15.72
C PRO A 103 -21.82 19.04 -16.21
N SER A 104 -20.73 19.80 -16.29
CA SER A 104 -19.40 19.23 -16.43
C SER A 104 -19.31 18.08 -15.44
N PRO A 105 -18.83 16.88 -15.84
CA PRO A 105 -18.67 15.80 -14.89
C PRO A 105 -17.91 16.35 -13.69
N PRO A 106 -18.35 16.07 -12.45
CA PRO A 106 -17.69 16.58 -11.26
C PRO A 106 -16.20 16.25 -11.39
N LEU A 107 -15.37 17.24 -11.01
CA LEU A 107 -13.92 17.16 -10.90
C LEU A 107 -13.50 15.70 -10.75
N ALA A 108 -12.72 15.18 -11.71
CA ALA A 108 -12.06 13.90 -11.55
C ALA A 108 -11.05 14.06 -10.40
N ARG A 109 -11.57 14.07 -9.16
CA ARG A 109 -10.80 13.89 -7.93
C ARG A 109 -9.90 12.71 -8.23
N SER A 110 -8.60 12.85 -7.94
CA SER A 110 -7.69 11.74 -8.17
C SER A 110 -8.34 10.50 -7.59
N PHE A 111 -8.37 9.42 -8.37
CA PHE A 111 -9.05 8.19 -7.99
C PHE A 111 -8.50 7.64 -6.66
N THR A 112 -7.28 8.08 -6.33
CA THR A 112 -6.57 7.93 -5.07
C THR A 112 -7.13 8.81 -3.93
N ALA A 113 -7.54 10.06 -4.16
CA ALA A 113 -8.17 10.93 -3.16
C ALA A 113 -9.56 10.43 -2.67
N GLN A 114 -10.22 9.54 -3.42
CA GLN A 114 -11.50 8.94 -3.04
C GLN A 114 -11.38 7.63 -2.23
N LEU A 115 -10.19 7.02 -2.14
CA LEU A 115 -9.96 5.88 -1.25
C LEU A 115 -9.56 6.43 0.12
N PRO A 116 -10.37 6.24 1.19
CA PRO A 116 -9.97 6.61 2.54
C PRO A 116 -8.54 6.16 2.83
N TRP A 117 -7.71 7.04 3.36
CA TRP A 117 -6.31 6.73 3.67
C TRP A 117 -6.15 5.55 4.66
N VAL A 118 -7.21 5.26 5.43
CA VAL A 118 -7.42 4.00 6.16
C VAL A 118 -7.15 2.77 5.27
N LEU A 119 -7.63 2.76 4.04
CA LEU A 119 -7.47 1.63 3.10
C LEU A 119 -6.04 1.43 2.61
N ARG A 120 -5.26 2.52 2.56
CA ARG A 120 -3.85 2.47 2.17
C ARG A 120 -2.96 2.12 3.34
N THR A 121 -3.31 2.54 4.55
CA THR A 121 -2.62 2.11 5.77
C THR A 121 -2.92 0.69 6.14
N TRP A 122 -4.06 0.12 5.77
CA TRP A 122 -4.38 -1.28 6.03
C TRP A 122 -3.53 -2.27 5.21
N MET A 123 -2.79 -1.80 4.21
CA MET A 123 -1.71 -2.57 3.57
C MET A 123 -0.43 -2.60 4.43
N PHE A 124 -0.39 -1.87 5.54
CA PHE A 124 0.75 -1.70 6.43
C PHE A 124 0.35 -1.96 7.89
N PRO A 125 1.18 -2.62 8.70
CA PRO A 125 0.79 -3.07 10.03
C PRO A 125 0.29 -1.92 10.92
N SER A 126 -0.98 -2.00 11.33
CA SER A 126 -1.57 -1.15 12.36
C SER A 126 -1.15 -1.68 13.74
N SER A 127 -0.04 -1.12 14.23
CA SER A 127 0.40 -1.09 15.63
C SER A 127 0.52 -2.42 16.41
N SER A 128 1.75 -2.87 16.58
CA SER A 128 2.36 -2.92 17.91
C SER A 128 3.78 -2.36 17.79
N GLU A 129 4.25 -1.73 18.85
CA GLU A 129 5.47 -0.92 18.95
C GLU A 129 6.68 -1.43 18.10
N ASP A 130 7.37 -0.48 17.48
CA ASP A 130 8.73 -0.58 16.92
C ASP A 130 9.04 -1.44 15.68
N ARG A 131 8.16 -2.27 15.12
CA ARG A 131 8.53 -3.10 13.94
C ARG A 131 8.14 -2.54 12.57
N THR A 132 7.98 -1.22 12.47
CA THR A 132 7.39 -0.56 11.30
C THR A 132 8.33 -0.44 10.09
N GLY A 133 8.98 -1.50 9.60
CA GLY A 133 9.83 -1.45 8.40
C GLY A 133 11.07 -0.54 8.48
N PHE A 134 11.17 0.32 9.48
CA PHE A 134 12.34 1.13 9.78
C PHE A 134 13.26 0.46 10.80
N GLN A 135 12.86 -0.62 11.48
CA GLN A 135 13.70 -1.30 12.47
C GLN A 135 14.90 -1.94 11.74
N GLY A 136 16.04 -1.21 11.72
CA GLY A 136 17.23 -1.50 10.90
C GLY A 136 17.63 -0.39 9.91
N HIS A 137 16.78 0.63 9.73
CA HIS A 137 16.92 1.75 8.78
C HIS A 137 16.57 3.13 9.39
N GLU A 138 16.43 3.22 10.71
CA GLU A 138 16.43 4.49 11.44
C GLU A 138 17.86 4.86 11.81
N ILE A 139 18.27 6.07 11.46
CA ILE A 139 19.61 6.57 11.78
C ILE A 139 19.50 7.91 12.46
N GLU A 140 20.04 7.99 13.67
CA GLU A 140 20.37 9.27 14.28
C GLU A 140 21.50 9.92 13.47
N TRP A 141 21.26 11.11 12.92
CA TRP A 141 22.17 11.80 12.03
C TRP A 141 22.33 13.27 12.44
N SER A 142 23.46 13.56 13.10
CA SER A 142 23.80 14.89 13.61
C SER A 142 23.86 15.96 12.52
N SER A 143 24.27 15.63 11.30
CA SER A 143 24.34 16.61 10.20
C SER A 143 22.99 17.20 9.83
N LEU A 144 21.88 16.54 10.17
CA LEU A 144 20.53 17.11 10.00
C LEU A 144 20.34 18.33 10.92
N ARG A 145 20.74 18.21 12.20
CA ARG A 145 20.76 19.32 13.15
C ARG A 145 21.71 20.41 12.68
N ASP A 146 22.92 20.04 12.29
CA ASP A 146 23.94 21.00 11.87
C ASP A 146 23.50 21.77 10.64
N PHE A 147 22.84 21.12 9.68
CA PHE A 147 22.26 21.80 8.54
C PHE A 147 21.27 22.86 9.00
N PHE A 148 20.29 22.55 9.85
CA PHE A 148 19.27 23.54 10.19
C PHE A 148 19.78 24.66 11.14
N LEU A 149 20.74 24.37 12.01
CA LEU A 149 21.19 25.30 13.06
C LEU A 149 22.51 26.01 12.76
N SER A 150 23.32 25.53 11.82
CA SER A 150 24.59 26.20 11.50
C SER A 150 24.35 27.60 10.92
N PRO A 151 25.17 28.60 11.29
CA PRO A 151 25.14 29.91 10.65
C PRO A 151 25.26 29.74 9.14
N SER A 152 24.41 30.42 8.35
CA SER A 152 24.58 30.43 6.89
C SER A 152 26.00 30.93 6.59
N PRO A 153 26.77 30.25 5.71
CA PRO A 153 28.07 30.76 5.35
C PRO A 153 27.89 32.19 4.87
N SER A 154 28.69 33.08 5.44
CA SER A 154 28.79 34.47 5.00
C SER A 154 28.95 34.51 3.48
N ARG A 155 28.47 35.61 2.91
CA ARG A 155 28.37 36.03 1.51
C ARG A 155 29.59 35.84 0.58
N ASP A 156 30.58 35.06 0.98
CA ASP A 156 31.83 34.78 0.27
C ASP A 156 31.79 33.36 -0.33
N GLY A 157 31.18 33.26 -1.51
CA GLY A 157 31.79 32.56 -2.66
C GLY A 157 31.62 31.04 -2.84
N THR A 158 31.04 30.27 -1.92
CA THR A 158 30.85 28.80 -2.16
C THR A 158 29.51 28.22 -1.69
N ALA A 159 28.49 29.05 -1.46
CA ALA A 159 27.12 28.56 -1.39
C ALA A 159 26.67 28.27 -2.83
N ALA A 160 26.53 26.99 -3.19
CA ALA A 160 25.70 26.66 -4.35
C ALA A 160 24.33 27.34 -4.13
N ASP A 161 23.79 27.94 -5.18
CA ASP A 161 22.57 28.78 -5.25
C ASP A 161 21.30 28.11 -4.66
N LEU A 162 21.26 27.86 -3.35
CA LEU A 162 20.08 27.36 -2.67
C LEU A 162 19.09 28.52 -2.50
N GLY A 163 18.03 28.51 -3.32
CA GLY A 163 16.91 29.44 -3.23
C GLY A 163 17.09 30.82 -3.91
N GLN A 164 18.16 31.05 -4.66
CA GLN A 164 18.44 32.37 -5.25
C GLN A 164 17.66 32.70 -6.53
N THR A 165 17.07 31.74 -7.23
CA THR A 165 16.31 32.06 -8.44
C THR A 165 15.00 32.78 -8.14
N GLU A 166 14.39 32.62 -6.96
CA GLU A 166 13.12 33.29 -6.62
C GLU A 166 12.87 33.46 -5.09
N SER A 167 13.73 34.18 -4.35
CA SER A 167 13.31 34.57 -2.97
C SER A 167 13.86 35.90 -2.46
N THR A 168 12.95 36.87 -2.32
CA THR A 168 13.00 37.87 -1.24
C THR A 168 11.91 37.49 -0.26
N MET A 169 12.25 36.80 0.83
CA MET A 169 11.33 36.67 1.96
C MET A 169 11.06 38.06 2.53
N ASN A 170 9.79 38.47 2.56
CA ASN A 170 9.38 39.67 3.27
C ASN A 170 9.48 39.37 4.79
N GLN A 171 10.38 40.06 5.50
CA GLN A 171 10.62 39.86 6.95
C GLN A 171 9.35 40.05 7.81
N SER A 172 8.27 40.62 7.26
CA SER A 172 6.97 40.81 7.91
C SER A 172 6.10 39.54 8.04
N LEU A 173 6.56 38.39 7.54
CA LEU A 173 5.81 37.11 7.52
C LEU A 173 6.42 36.00 8.40
N ALA A 174 7.42 36.31 9.23
CA ALA A 174 8.09 35.32 10.09
C ALA A 174 7.20 34.91 11.27
N PRO A 175 7.03 33.60 11.55
CA PRO A 175 6.25 33.11 12.68
C PRO A 175 6.73 33.67 14.02
N ARG A 176 5.79 33.97 14.92
CA ARG A 176 6.10 34.49 16.25
C ARG A 176 6.22 33.33 17.24
N ILE A 177 7.26 33.35 18.08
CA ILE A 177 7.46 32.38 19.16
C ILE A 177 7.28 33.11 20.48
N THR A 178 6.39 32.61 21.33
CA THR A 178 6.21 33.07 22.71
C THR A 178 6.66 31.96 23.66
N TRP A 179 7.13 32.30 24.86
CA TRP A 179 7.63 31.33 25.83
C TRP A 179 6.80 31.39 27.11
N GLN A 180 6.27 30.25 27.56
CA GLN A 180 5.49 30.13 28.80
C GLN A 180 6.09 29.03 29.67
N LEU A 181 6.55 29.37 30.87
CA LEU A 181 7.17 28.43 31.81
C LEU A 181 8.36 27.63 31.23
N GLY A 182 9.01 28.15 30.19
CA GLY A 182 10.12 27.48 29.50
C GLY A 182 9.71 26.73 28.23
N ASP A 183 8.41 26.53 28.01
CA ASP A 183 7.88 25.87 26.81
C ASP A 183 7.60 26.90 25.69
N PRO A 184 8.03 26.61 24.45
CA PRO A 184 7.73 27.44 23.30
C PRO A 184 6.28 27.23 22.82
N ASN A 185 5.58 28.34 22.58
CA ASN A 185 4.33 28.40 21.85
C ASN A 185 4.55 29.09 20.49
N LEU A 186 4.42 28.29 19.43
CA LEU A 186 4.62 28.71 18.04
C LEU A 186 3.31 29.24 17.46
N GLU A 187 3.27 30.55 17.17
CA GLU A 187 2.14 31.20 16.51
C GLU A 187 2.34 31.11 14.98
N PRO A 188 1.51 30.32 14.27
CA PRO A 188 1.65 30.09 12.83
C PRO A 188 1.47 31.40 12.04
N GLN A 189 2.29 31.60 11.00
CA GLN A 189 2.17 32.72 10.07
C GLN A 189 2.60 32.34 8.66
N GLY A 190 1.92 32.89 7.66
CA GLY A 190 2.21 32.64 6.25
C GLY A 190 2.00 31.17 5.89
N ARG A 191 3.05 30.52 5.39
CA ARG A 191 3.01 29.11 4.98
C ARG A 191 2.97 28.12 6.15
N LEU A 192 3.38 28.52 7.34
CA LEU A 192 3.26 27.67 8.53
C LEU A 192 1.87 27.84 9.12
N VAL A 193 1.11 26.75 9.20
CA VAL A 193 -0.28 26.73 9.68
C VAL A 193 -0.40 25.73 10.83
N LYS A 194 -1.15 26.10 11.87
CA LYS A 194 -1.52 25.19 12.97
C LYS A 194 -2.89 24.60 12.64
N THR A 195 -2.99 23.27 12.68
CA THR A 195 -4.26 22.59 12.40
C THR A 195 -5.15 22.58 13.65
N PRO A 196 -6.48 22.48 13.49
CA PRO A 196 -7.40 22.34 14.61
C PRO A 196 -7.10 21.05 15.41
N LEU A 197 -7.17 21.16 16.74
CA LEU A 197 -7.07 20.02 17.66
C LEU A 197 -8.46 19.40 17.85
N ARG A 198 -8.64 18.12 17.52
CA ARG A 198 -9.86 17.39 17.88
C ARG A 198 -9.78 16.92 19.32
N GLN A 199 -10.75 17.31 20.15
CA GLN A 199 -10.72 17.11 21.60
C GLN A 199 -11.47 15.83 22.06
N ASP A 200 -12.07 15.10 21.11
CA ASP A 200 -13.24 14.24 21.33
C ASP A 200 -12.97 12.75 21.09
N ARG A 201 -11.74 12.33 20.77
CA ARG A 201 -11.43 10.95 20.34
C ARG A 201 -10.25 10.34 21.08
N GLU A 202 -10.12 9.03 20.92
CA GLU A 202 -9.09 8.14 21.50
C GLU A 202 -7.68 8.77 21.55
N ALA A 203 -6.84 8.21 22.42
CA ALA A 203 -5.42 8.52 22.62
C ALA A 203 -4.61 8.86 21.36
N TYR A 204 -4.89 8.14 20.27
CA TYR A 204 -4.21 8.21 19.00
C TYR A 204 -5.23 7.91 17.89
N ASP A 205 -5.68 8.95 17.16
CA ASP A 205 -6.43 8.78 15.92
C ASP A 205 -5.46 8.90 14.73
N PRO A 206 -5.14 7.80 14.03
CA PRO A 206 -4.27 7.84 12.85
C PRO A 206 -4.78 8.78 11.74
N ASN A 207 -6.08 9.11 11.73
CA ASN A 207 -6.67 10.02 10.74
C ASN A 207 -6.57 11.50 11.11
N GLU A 208 -6.07 11.83 12.30
CA GLU A 208 -5.89 13.22 12.71
C GLU A 208 -4.88 13.95 11.80
N PHE A 209 -5.04 15.26 11.66
CA PHE A 209 -4.02 16.08 11.02
C PHE A 209 -2.80 16.27 11.94
N PRO A 210 -1.59 16.48 11.39
CA PRO A 210 -0.43 16.87 12.18
C PRO A 210 -0.65 18.27 12.76
N ASP A 211 -0.17 18.54 13.98
CA ASP A 211 -0.42 19.80 14.69
C ASP A 211 0.03 21.06 13.91
N PHE A 212 1.07 20.92 13.08
CA PHE A 212 1.50 21.93 12.14
C PHE A 212 1.65 21.37 10.73
N VAL A 213 1.32 22.19 9.74
CA VAL A 213 1.66 21.97 8.33
C VAL A 213 2.40 23.18 7.79
N VAL A 214 3.39 22.92 6.94
CA VAL A 214 4.03 23.96 6.12
C VAL A 214 3.49 23.79 4.72
N LEU A 215 2.76 24.77 4.20
CA LEU A 215 2.24 24.78 2.84
C LEU A 215 3.37 24.97 1.83
N SER A 216 3.29 24.26 0.71
CA SER A 216 4.18 24.49 -0.44
C SER A 216 4.02 25.91 -0.97
N ARG A 217 5.11 26.48 -1.49
CA ARG A 217 5.07 27.84 -2.05
C ARG A 217 4.05 27.93 -3.15
N GLN A 218 4.10 26.95 -4.05
CA GLN A 218 3.17 26.86 -5.16
C GLN A 218 1.70 26.90 -4.73
N ALA A 219 1.31 26.08 -3.75
CA ALA A 219 -0.09 26.03 -3.29
C ALA A 219 -0.49 27.30 -2.53
N PHE A 220 0.42 27.86 -1.72
CA PHE A 220 0.16 29.07 -0.95
C PHE A 220 0.05 30.31 -1.83
N ASP A 221 0.92 30.45 -2.83
CA ASP A 221 0.92 31.57 -3.77
C ASP A 221 -0.26 31.49 -4.75
N GLY A 222 -0.70 30.26 -5.09
CA GLY A 222 -1.88 30.02 -5.93
C GLY A 222 -3.22 30.26 -5.25
N ASN A 223 -3.30 30.20 -3.91
CA ASN A 223 -4.54 30.40 -3.17
C ASN A 223 -4.32 31.07 -1.80
N SER A 224 -4.69 32.35 -1.71
CA SER A 224 -4.54 33.17 -0.50
C SER A 224 -5.42 32.72 0.69
N GLU A 225 -6.47 31.95 0.46
CA GLU A 225 -7.38 31.45 1.50
C GLU A 225 -6.94 30.10 2.08
N LEU A 226 -5.94 29.45 1.48
CA LEU A 226 -5.55 28.09 1.82
C LEU A 226 -5.06 27.95 3.27
N ALA A 227 -4.28 28.91 3.76
CA ALA A 227 -3.82 28.92 5.14
C ALA A 227 -4.97 29.04 6.14
N SER A 228 -6.01 29.80 5.81
CA SER A 228 -7.22 29.90 6.63
C SER A 228 -8.03 28.61 6.61
N ALA A 229 -8.14 27.94 5.46
CA ALA A 229 -8.83 26.66 5.34
C ALA A 229 -8.18 25.56 6.21
N TRP A 230 -6.86 25.45 6.18
CA TRP A 230 -6.11 24.49 7.02
C TRP A 230 -6.19 24.79 8.53
N ALA A 231 -6.47 26.04 8.92
CA ALA A 231 -6.58 26.46 10.31
C ALA A 231 -7.99 26.27 10.91
N GLN A 232 -9.01 25.96 10.11
CA GLN A 232 -10.41 25.84 10.57
C GLN A 232 -10.81 24.39 10.89
N ASP A 233 -11.59 24.22 11.97
CA ASP A 233 -12.08 22.93 12.47
C ASP A 233 -13.30 22.38 11.70
N HIS A 234 -14.07 23.27 11.07
CA HIS A 234 -15.28 22.91 10.33
C HIS A 234 -15.07 22.96 8.82
N VAL A 235 -15.30 21.81 8.18
CA VAL A 235 -15.67 21.75 6.77
C VAL A 235 -17.17 21.95 6.74
N ASP A 236 -17.66 23.05 6.15
CA ASP A 236 -19.07 23.15 5.78
C ASP A 236 -19.37 21.93 4.89
N ALA A 237 -20.25 21.01 5.29
CA ALA A 237 -20.53 19.80 4.49
C ALA A 237 -21.09 20.11 3.08
N GLU A 238 -21.50 21.35 2.84
CA GLU A 238 -21.95 21.87 1.54
C GLU A 238 -20.83 22.55 0.72
N LYS A 239 -19.64 22.78 1.28
CA LYS A 239 -18.45 23.26 0.56
C LYS A 239 -17.45 22.12 0.43
N ASP A 240 -16.85 22.00 -0.75
CA ASP A 240 -15.78 21.03 -0.97
C ASP A 240 -14.61 21.31 -0.01
N ASP A 241 -14.21 20.30 0.78
CA ASP A 241 -12.95 20.36 1.54
C ASP A 241 -11.80 20.37 0.53
N PHE A 242 -11.23 21.55 0.30
CA PHE A 242 -10.13 21.72 -0.63
C PHE A 242 -8.77 21.35 -0.02
N ARG A 243 -8.71 20.88 1.24
CA ARG A 243 -7.44 20.48 1.89
C ARG A 243 -6.94 19.17 1.32
N ASN A 244 -5.71 19.17 0.83
CA ASN A 244 -5.07 18.00 0.26
C ASN A 244 -3.58 17.96 0.67
N TRP A 245 -3.06 16.77 0.94
CA TRP A 245 -1.66 16.55 1.27
C TRP A 245 -0.70 16.96 0.15
N GLU A 246 -1.18 17.05 -1.09
CA GLU A 246 -0.45 17.68 -2.20
C GLU A 246 -0.03 19.11 -1.90
N GLN A 247 -0.80 19.85 -1.09
CA GLN A 247 -0.51 21.24 -0.76
C GLN A 247 0.58 21.38 0.31
N VAL A 248 0.90 20.29 1.01
CA VAL A 248 1.78 20.28 2.18
C VAL A 248 3.22 20.01 1.75
N ALA A 249 4.15 20.81 2.27
CA ALA A 249 5.60 20.70 2.04
C ALA A 249 6.31 19.96 3.19
N ALA A 250 5.96 20.25 4.44
CA ALA A 250 6.50 19.63 5.65
C ALA A 250 5.45 19.60 6.78
N ILE A 251 5.68 18.79 7.83
CA ILE A 251 4.73 18.64 8.95
C ILE A 251 5.40 18.80 10.31
N GLY A 252 4.62 19.15 11.33
CA GLY A 252 5.08 19.27 12.71
C GLY A 252 4.09 18.62 13.68
N VAL A 253 4.61 17.98 14.71
CA VAL A 253 3.80 17.29 15.73
C VAL A 253 4.20 17.76 17.12
N LEU A 254 3.20 18.05 17.96
CA LEU A 254 3.40 18.40 19.36
C LEU A 254 3.39 17.15 20.24
N GLY A 255 4.30 17.11 21.22
CA GLY A 255 4.31 16.14 22.29
C GLY A 255 3.38 16.53 23.45
N GLY A 256 3.28 15.64 24.44
CA GLY A 256 2.54 15.87 25.67
C GLY A 256 1.24 15.08 25.82
N LYS A 257 0.46 15.46 26.84
CA LYS A 257 -0.71 14.72 27.30
C LYS A 257 -1.99 15.26 26.66
N LYS A 258 -2.72 14.43 25.92
CA LYS A 258 -4.08 14.78 25.48
C LYS A 258 -5.03 14.61 26.67
N ILE A 259 -5.65 15.71 27.08
CA ILE A 259 -6.66 15.71 28.14
C ILE A 259 -7.99 15.33 27.48
N CYS A 260 -8.44 14.10 27.73
CA CYS A 260 -9.80 13.70 27.35
C CYS A 260 -10.80 14.49 28.20
N GLN A 261 -11.82 15.07 27.57
CA GLN A 261 -12.89 15.75 28.30
C GLN A 261 -13.83 14.77 29.01
N ASP A 262 -13.81 13.49 28.63
CA ASP A 262 -14.53 12.43 29.31
C ASP A 262 -13.73 11.97 30.55
N PRO A 263 -14.22 12.21 31.78
CA PRO A 263 -13.54 11.81 33.00
C PRO A 263 -13.50 10.30 33.23
N THR A 264 -14.15 9.49 32.37
CA THR A 264 -14.16 8.02 32.45
C THR A 264 -13.08 7.34 31.61
N LEU A 265 -12.41 8.08 30.71
CA LEU A 265 -11.32 7.58 29.88
C LEU A 265 -9.98 8.05 30.43
N ASP A 266 -9.03 7.13 30.56
CA ASP A 266 -7.67 7.49 30.96
C ASP A 266 -7.07 8.46 29.95
N SER A 267 -6.55 9.58 30.46
CA SER A 267 -5.77 10.52 29.69
C SER A 267 -4.58 9.81 29.05
N ALA A 268 -4.44 9.93 27.75
CA ALA A 268 -3.42 9.19 27.02
C ALA A 268 -2.21 10.06 26.67
N TRP A 269 -1.05 9.43 26.75
CA TRP A 269 0.20 10.02 26.28
C TRP A 269 0.27 9.92 24.76
N VAL A 270 0.46 11.07 24.13
CA VAL A 270 0.79 11.11 22.70
C VAL A 270 2.28 10.88 22.56
N TYR A 271 2.67 9.86 21.82
CA TYR A 271 4.07 9.66 21.45
C TYR A 271 4.33 10.44 20.14
N PRO A 272 4.94 11.65 20.20
CA PRO A 272 5.07 12.51 19.03
C PRO A 272 5.92 11.86 17.92
N ALA A 273 6.92 11.05 18.29
CA ALA A 273 7.72 10.26 17.35
C ALA A 273 6.86 9.27 16.53
N THR A 274 5.86 8.64 17.13
CA THR A 274 4.95 7.72 16.42
C THR A 274 4.07 8.48 15.43
N ARG A 275 3.49 9.61 15.87
CA ARG A 275 2.65 10.47 15.02
C ARG A 275 3.42 11.11 13.87
N VAL A 276 4.63 11.61 14.11
CA VAL A 276 5.43 12.26 13.05
C VAL A 276 5.83 11.24 11.99
N LYS A 277 6.32 10.05 12.37
CA LYS A 277 6.68 8.96 11.43
C LYS A 277 5.50 8.59 10.55
N HIS A 278 4.33 8.55 11.16
CA HIS A 278 3.08 8.26 10.51
C HIS A 278 2.65 9.33 9.50
N HIS A 279 2.68 10.61 9.87
CA HIS A 279 2.35 11.71 8.97
C HIS A 279 3.40 11.90 7.85
N LEU A 280 4.67 11.59 8.10
CA LEU A 280 5.70 11.60 7.06
C LEU A 280 5.43 10.58 5.95
N ARG A 281 4.93 9.39 6.32
CA ARG A 281 4.48 8.37 5.35
C ARG A 281 3.24 8.82 4.60
N LYS A 282 2.28 9.43 5.31
CA LYS A 282 1.08 9.99 4.68
C LYS A 282 1.42 11.06 3.66
N LEU A 283 2.32 11.98 4.02
CA LEU A 283 2.82 13.01 3.11
C LEU A 283 3.52 12.41 1.89
N ALA A 284 4.32 11.36 2.06
CA ALA A 284 4.96 10.66 0.94
C ALA A 284 3.96 9.90 0.04
N ALA A 285 2.88 9.36 0.62
CA ALA A 285 1.85 8.59 -0.08
C ALA A 285 0.81 9.45 -0.82
N GLU A 286 0.55 10.66 -0.31
CA GLU A 286 -0.57 11.50 -0.77
C GLU A 286 -0.13 12.76 -1.52
N SER A 287 1.15 13.12 -1.50
CA SER A 287 1.71 14.16 -2.37
C SER A 287 2.44 13.48 -3.54
N PRO A 288 1.95 13.60 -4.79
CA PRO A 288 2.58 13.04 -5.97
C PRO A 288 4.06 13.44 -6.08
N ILE A 289 4.85 12.50 -6.60
CA ILE A 289 6.24 12.66 -7.05
C ILE A 289 7.09 13.48 -6.06
N ARG A 290 7.53 12.80 -4.99
CA ARG A 290 8.43 13.35 -3.97
C ARG A 290 9.69 12.52 -3.83
N SER A 291 10.83 13.16 -3.59
CA SER A 291 12.10 12.48 -3.25
C SER A 291 12.30 12.27 -1.76
N HIS A 292 11.66 13.06 -0.91
CA HIS A 292 11.75 12.95 0.55
C HIS A 292 10.64 13.76 1.23
N THR A 293 10.47 13.55 2.54
CA THR A 293 9.57 14.33 3.39
C THR A 293 10.29 14.82 4.65
N PHE A 294 10.00 16.06 5.04
CA PHE A 294 10.51 16.68 6.26
C PHE A 294 9.44 16.77 7.33
N GLY A 295 9.85 16.57 8.58
CA GLY A 295 9.00 16.83 9.72
C GLY A 295 9.79 17.14 10.98
N PHE A 296 9.07 17.55 12.02
CA PHE A 296 9.67 17.81 13.32
C PHE A 296 8.69 17.46 14.44
N THR A 297 9.24 17.15 15.61
CA THR A 297 8.47 17.07 16.86
C THR A 297 8.90 18.18 17.80
N LEU A 298 7.95 18.70 18.56
CA LEU A 298 8.22 19.66 19.63
C LEU A 298 7.52 19.16 20.90
N ASP A 299 8.29 18.58 21.82
CA ASP A 299 7.82 18.04 23.09
C ASP A 299 8.37 18.91 24.24
N GLY A 300 7.52 19.81 24.74
CA GLY A 300 7.99 20.93 25.58
C GLY A 300 9.03 21.76 24.85
N SER A 301 10.21 21.94 25.46
CA SER A 301 11.36 22.64 24.88
C SER A 301 12.24 21.78 23.97
N ILE A 302 11.92 20.49 23.77
CA ILE A 302 12.74 19.57 22.99
C ILE A 302 12.25 19.48 21.56
N LEU A 303 13.11 19.87 20.62
CA LEU A 303 12.91 19.77 19.18
C LEU A 303 13.67 18.57 18.62
N THR A 304 13.00 17.74 17.84
CA THR A 304 13.63 16.63 17.09
C THR A 304 13.26 16.76 15.63
N LEU A 305 14.27 16.74 14.74
CA LEU A 305 14.09 16.88 13.29
C LEU A 305 14.02 15.51 12.64
N TYR A 306 13.18 15.35 11.63
CA TYR A 306 13.00 14.11 10.89
C TYR A 306 13.09 14.35 9.39
N LEU A 307 13.80 13.45 8.72
CA LEU A 307 13.92 13.37 7.27
C LEU A 307 13.61 11.94 6.85
N HIS A 308 12.53 11.75 6.11
CA HIS A 308 12.19 10.47 5.53
C HIS A 308 12.55 10.47 4.05
N THR A 309 13.36 9.49 3.64
CA THR A 309 13.82 9.29 2.27
C THR A 309 13.48 7.88 1.80
N PRO A 310 13.53 7.60 0.49
CA PRO A 310 13.41 6.24 -0.04
C PRO A 310 14.43 5.25 0.53
N SER A 311 15.56 5.73 1.07
CA SER A 311 16.61 4.88 1.63
C SER A 311 16.49 4.64 3.14
N GLY A 312 15.75 5.47 3.88
CA GLY A 312 15.77 5.44 5.34
C GLY A 312 15.01 6.59 6.01
N LEU A 313 14.79 6.45 7.32
CA LEU A 313 14.39 7.53 8.19
C LEU A 313 15.61 8.05 8.96
N PHE A 314 15.88 9.34 8.83
CA PHE A 314 16.94 10.03 9.55
C PHE A 314 16.31 10.97 10.57
N TYR A 315 16.89 11.05 11.76
CA TYR A 315 16.44 11.98 12.78
C TYR A 315 17.63 12.64 13.49
N SER A 316 17.44 13.85 13.99
CA SER A 316 18.49 14.52 14.77
C SER A 316 18.55 13.98 16.19
N SER A 317 19.67 14.18 16.89
CA SER A 317 19.67 14.21 18.35
C SER A 317 18.65 15.23 18.85
N ASP A 318 18.18 15.09 20.08
CA ASP A 318 17.32 16.08 20.73
C ASP A 318 17.97 17.46 20.78
N ILE A 319 17.20 18.49 20.45
CA ILE A 319 17.63 19.89 20.40
C ILE A 319 16.84 20.66 21.46
N GLU A 320 17.52 21.05 22.54
CA GLU A 320 16.94 21.95 23.53
C GLU A 320 16.73 23.34 22.92
N CYS A 321 15.50 23.84 22.99
CA CYS A 321 15.10 25.14 22.49
C CYS A 321 14.82 26.08 23.67
N THR A 322 15.49 27.22 23.68
CA THR A 322 15.23 28.30 24.64
C THR A 322 15.13 29.63 23.91
N GLU A 323 14.53 30.63 24.55
CA GLU A 323 14.51 31.99 23.99
C GLU A 323 15.92 32.51 23.71
N SER A 324 16.88 32.18 24.58
CA SER A 324 18.27 32.66 24.50
C SER A 324 19.11 31.98 23.42
N ASN A 325 18.86 30.71 23.11
CA ASN A 325 19.63 29.99 22.08
C ASN A 325 19.06 30.20 20.67
N GLY A 326 17.79 30.58 20.54
CA GLY A 326 17.15 30.86 19.26
C GLY A 326 17.11 29.67 18.29
N HIS A 327 17.25 28.43 18.79
CA HIS A 327 17.28 27.25 17.92
C HIS A 327 15.96 27.08 17.15
N LEU A 328 14.82 27.22 17.84
CA LEU A 328 13.50 27.08 17.23
C LEU A 328 13.24 28.16 16.17
N SER A 329 13.58 29.42 16.44
CA SER A 329 13.41 30.51 15.46
C SER A 329 14.31 30.33 14.24
N THR A 330 15.56 29.89 14.46
CA THR A 330 16.52 29.58 13.38
C THR A 330 16.01 28.45 12.50
N PHE A 331 15.57 27.34 13.12
CA PHE A 331 15.01 26.20 12.42
C PHE A 331 13.80 26.58 11.55
N ILE A 332 12.79 27.22 12.15
CA ILE A 332 11.55 27.59 11.44
C ILE A 332 11.84 28.56 10.28
N THR A 333 12.70 29.56 10.51
CA THR A 333 13.10 30.50 9.46
C THR A 333 13.77 29.78 8.29
N ARG A 334 14.68 28.84 8.59
CA ARG A 334 15.40 28.08 7.57
C ARG A 334 14.49 27.10 6.83
N LEU A 335 13.61 26.39 7.54
CA LEU A 335 12.61 25.51 6.92
C LEU A 335 11.73 26.27 5.93
N LEU A 336 11.26 27.46 6.31
CA LEU A 336 10.46 28.31 5.42
C LEU A 336 11.30 28.94 4.29
N SER A 337 12.62 29.04 4.42
CA SER A 337 13.48 29.55 3.35
C SER A 337 13.73 28.55 2.21
N LEU A 338 13.51 27.25 2.46
CA LEU A 338 13.64 26.21 1.43
C LEU A 338 12.55 26.38 0.35
N ASN A 339 12.90 26.04 -0.90
CA ASN A 339 11.95 25.95 -1.99
C ASN A 339 11.24 24.57 -1.98
N ASP A 340 10.26 24.37 -2.86
CA ASP A 340 9.48 23.13 -2.85
C ASP A 340 10.32 21.90 -3.25
N LEU A 341 11.32 22.05 -4.15
CA LEU A 341 12.27 20.99 -4.53
C LEU A 341 13.16 20.57 -3.36
N ASP A 342 13.69 21.54 -2.62
CA ASP A 342 14.50 21.32 -1.42
C ASP A 342 13.68 20.69 -0.28
N LEU A 343 12.35 20.83 -0.28
CA LEU A 343 11.42 20.15 0.63
C LEU A 343 10.94 18.79 0.09
N GLY A 344 11.54 18.36 -1.02
CA GLY A 344 11.33 17.05 -1.63
C GLY A 344 10.15 16.95 -2.58
N LYS A 345 9.46 18.06 -2.90
CA LYS A 345 8.40 18.07 -3.94
C LYS A 345 9.02 18.22 -5.32
N ILE A 346 8.94 17.18 -6.15
CA ILE A 346 9.50 17.19 -7.50
C ILE A 346 8.46 17.75 -8.46
N ALA A 347 7.29 17.13 -8.54
CA ALA A 347 6.24 17.56 -9.46
C ALA A 347 4.87 17.39 -8.81
N SER A 348 3.86 18.05 -9.36
CA SER A 348 2.46 17.87 -8.98
C SER A 348 1.61 17.87 -10.24
N PRO A 349 0.53 17.07 -10.30
CA PRO A 349 -0.45 17.21 -11.37
C PRO A 349 -0.96 18.67 -11.35
N GLY A 350 -0.96 19.32 -12.50
CA GLY A 350 -1.53 20.68 -12.61
C GLY A 350 -3.00 20.68 -12.20
N GLU A 351 -3.53 21.85 -11.82
CA GLU A 351 -4.97 21.98 -11.66
C GLU A 351 -5.68 21.66 -12.99
N PRO A 352 -6.92 21.12 -12.98
CA PRO A 352 -7.65 20.71 -14.19
C PRO A 352 -7.75 21.79 -15.28
N ASP A 353 -7.67 23.07 -14.90
CA ASP A 353 -7.70 24.24 -15.79
C ASP A 353 -6.45 25.15 -15.63
N GLY A 354 -5.44 24.67 -14.88
CA GLY A 354 -4.17 25.38 -14.67
C GLY A 354 -3.15 25.07 -15.77
N PRO A 355 -2.16 25.94 -16.01
CA PRO A 355 -1.07 25.61 -16.93
C PRO A 355 -0.34 24.35 -16.42
N PRO A 356 0.02 23.40 -17.31
CA PRO A 356 0.74 22.21 -16.92
C PRO A 356 2.06 22.60 -16.24
N LEU A 357 2.32 22.01 -15.08
CA LEU A 357 3.57 22.22 -14.38
C LEU A 357 4.62 21.33 -15.05
N PRO A 358 5.70 21.92 -15.58
CA PRO A 358 6.75 21.13 -16.20
C PRO A 358 7.41 20.23 -15.15
N PHE A 359 7.68 18.98 -15.52
CA PHE A 359 8.51 18.09 -14.71
C PHE A 359 9.90 18.73 -14.55
N PRO A 360 10.49 18.83 -13.35
CA PRO A 360 11.77 19.51 -13.17
C PRO A 360 12.88 18.80 -13.97
N VAL A 361 13.39 19.53 -14.96
CA VAL A 361 14.34 19.07 -15.98
C VAL A 361 15.74 18.77 -15.42
N ALA A 362 16.15 19.46 -14.36
CA ALA A 362 17.56 19.53 -13.97
C ALA A 362 18.15 18.22 -13.37
N ALA A 363 17.32 17.20 -13.08
CA ALA A 363 17.74 16.02 -12.33
C ALA A 363 17.94 14.74 -13.17
N LEU A 364 17.43 14.64 -14.40
CA LEU A 364 17.42 13.37 -15.16
C LEU A 364 18.09 13.49 -16.54
N PRO A 365 19.39 13.14 -16.66
CA PRO A 365 19.71 11.90 -17.39
C PRO A 365 20.97 11.15 -16.87
N PRO A 366 20.96 9.80 -16.81
CA PRO A 366 21.12 8.95 -17.99
C PRO A 366 19.94 8.03 -18.27
N ARG A 367 19.88 7.60 -19.53
CA ARG A 367 18.89 6.66 -20.08
C ARG A 367 19.42 5.23 -19.98
N VAL A 368 18.65 4.35 -19.37
CA VAL A 368 19.02 2.94 -19.20
C VAL A 368 17.78 2.10 -18.97
N PRO A 369 17.62 0.96 -19.66
CA PRO A 369 18.09 0.59 -21.00
C PRO A 369 17.43 1.41 -22.14
N VAL A 370 18.03 1.44 -23.33
CA VAL A 370 17.38 1.99 -24.53
C VAL A 370 16.43 0.93 -25.10
N PHE A 371 15.13 1.09 -24.88
CA PHE A 371 14.11 0.16 -25.39
C PHE A 371 13.74 0.47 -26.84
N ALA A 372 13.32 1.71 -27.13
CA ALA A 372 13.11 2.18 -28.49
C ALA A 372 13.17 3.72 -28.55
N HIS A 373 13.76 4.29 -29.61
CA HIS A 373 13.81 5.73 -29.88
C HIS A 373 12.40 6.25 -30.27
N HIS A 374 11.48 6.38 -29.31
CA HIS A 374 10.07 6.69 -29.58
C HIS A 374 9.58 8.03 -29.04
N LEU A 375 10.12 8.47 -27.91
CA LEU A 375 10.20 9.89 -27.57
C LEU A 375 11.43 10.40 -28.36
N GLY A 376 11.22 11.22 -29.40
CA GLY A 376 12.21 11.50 -30.44
C GLY A 376 13.56 12.02 -29.92
N ASP A 377 14.56 12.09 -30.81
CA ASP A 377 15.93 12.59 -30.53
C ASP A 377 16.01 14.02 -29.95
N GLY A 378 14.87 14.69 -29.69
CA GLY A 378 14.77 16.01 -29.07
C GLY A 378 13.57 16.23 -28.15
N SER A 379 12.78 15.21 -27.78
CA SER A 379 11.78 15.37 -26.70
C SER A 379 12.47 15.13 -25.37
N THR A 380 12.88 16.21 -24.71
CA THR A 380 13.29 16.20 -23.32
C THR A 380 12.08 15.89 -22.42
N ILE A 381 12.29 15.33 -21.22
CA ILE A 381 11.22 15.04 -20.24
C ILE A 381 10.33 16.28 -19.97
N ASP A 382 10.85 17.45 -20.32
CA ASP A 382 10.30 18.80 -20.27
C ASP A 382 8.98 18.96 -21.03
N SER A 383 8.69 18.11 -22.03
CA SER A 383 7.43 18.15 -22.79
C SER A 383 6.37 17.17 -22.29
N VAL A 384 6.60 16.49 -21.16
CA VAL A 384 5.66 15.53 -20.58
C VAL A 384 4.70 16.26 -19.64
N GLU A 385 3.42 16.21 -19.97
CA GLU A 385 2.36 16.79 -19.15
C GLU A 385 1.71 15.69 -18.29
N ILE A 386 1.69 15.87 -16.97
CA ILE A 386 0.97 14.98 -16.06
C ILE A 386 -0.52 15.29 -16.15
N ALA A 387 -1.27 14.44 -16.87
CA ALA A 387 -2.70 14.59 -17.01
C ALA A 387 -3.46 14.12 -15.76
N GLN A 388 -3.02 13.03 -15.14
CA GLN A 388 -3.66 12.49 -13.94
C GLN A 388 -2.71 11.57 -13.17
N THR A 389 -2.62 11.75 -11.85
CA THR A 389 -2.00 10.75 -10.97
C THR A 389 -3.00 9.61 -10.70
N VAL A 390 -2.62 8.39 -11.06
CA VAL A 390 -3.44 7.18 -10.93
C VAL A 390 -3.20 6.50 -9.59
N PHE A 391 -1.93 6.39 -9.19
CA PHE A 391 -1.50 5.67 -7.99
C PHE A 391 -0.28 6.33 -7.35
N CYS A 392 -0.23 6.32 -6.02
CA CYS A 392 0.96 6.66 -5.24
C CYS A 392 1.07 5.68 -4.06
N SER A 393 2.24 5.07 -3.93
CA SER A 393 2.67 4.29 -2.78
C SER A 393 3.54 5.16 -1.87
N GLY A 394 3.24 5.17 -0.56
CA GLY A 394 4.13 5.73 0.46
C GLY A 394 4.86 4.65 1.26
N ALA A 395 5.13 3.51 0.62
CA ALA A 395 5.77 2.36 1.27
C ALA A 395 7.09 2.75 1.95
N VAL A 396 7.35 2.06 3.06
CA VAL A 396 8.52 2.22 3.89
C VAL A 396 9.71 1.62 3.15
N LEU A 397 10.53 2.48 2.53
CA LEU A 397 11.78 2.17 1.85
C LEU A 397 11.64 1.58 0.44
N GLY A 398 12.23 2.26 -0.56
CA GLY A 398 12.49 1.72 -1.89
C GLY A 398 11.32 1.44 -2.82
N LEU A 399 10.09 1.64 -2.36
CA LEU A 399 8.84 1.34 -3.09
C LEU A 399 7.92 2.56 -3.14
N GLN A 400 8.49 3.76 -3.00
CA GLN A 400 7.77 4.98 -3.28
C GLN A 400 7.59 5.07 -4.79
N THR A 401 6.55 4.39 -5.27
CA THR A 401 6.16 4.34 -6.68
C THR A 401 4.94 5.22 -6.87
N SER A 402 5.01 6.15 -7.82
CA SER A 402 3.83 6.86 -8.31
C SER A 402 3.60 6.55 -9.77
N ALA A 403 2.35 6.30 -10.16
CA ALA A 403 1.93 6.07 -11.53
C ALA A 403 1.00 7.19 -11.98
N SER A 404 1.25 7.73 -13.16
CA SER A 404 0.50 8.83 -13.75
C SER A 404 0.18 8.57 -15.22
N ARG A 405 -0.99 9.04 -15.66
CA ARG A 405 -1.31 9.22 -17.08
C ARG A 405 -0.66 10.52 -17.52
N VAL A 406 0.15 10.46 -18.57
CA VAL A 406 0.88 11.63 -19.09
C VAL A 406 0.64 11.79 -20.58
N ARG A 407 0.67 13.05 -21.04
CA ARG A 407 0.61 13.40 -22.46
C ARG A 407 1.98 13.85 -22.92
N ALA A 408 2.45 13.32 -24.04
CA ALA A 408 3.73 13.70 -24.64
C ALA A 408 3.60 13.85 -26.16
N THR A 409 4.28 14.85 -26.72
CA THR A 409 4.29 15.11 -28.16
C THR A 409 5.35 14.27 -28.86
N ARG A 410 4.94 13.36 -29.75
CA ARG A 410 5.89 12.57 -30.55
C ARG A 410 6.24 13.31 -31.84
N MET A 411 7.52 13.62 -32.04
CA MET A 411 8.00 14.18 -33.32
C MET A 411 7.64 13.23 -34.48
N GLY A 412 6.82 13.70 -35.43
CA GLY A 412 6.45 12.98 -36.64
C GLY A 412 5.08 12.28 -36.66
N VAL A 413 4.33 12.32 -35.56
CA VAL A 413 2.91 11.92 -35.53
C VAL A 413 2.07 13.14 -35.18
N ASN A 414 1.08 13.50 -36.01
CA ASN A 414 0.15 14.57 -35.68
C ASN A 414 -0.81 14.07 -34.58
N GLY A 415 -0.52 14.39 -33.31
CA GLY A 415 -1.40 14.13 -32.17
C GLY A 415 -0.66 13.97 -30.84
N GLU A 416 -1.30 14.39 -29.74
CA GLU A 416 -0.87 14.05 -28.37
C GLU A 416 -1.12 12.55 -28.12
N GLN A 417 -0.10 11.84 -27.66
CA GLN A 417 -0.22 10.43 -27.27
C GLN A 417 -0.21 10.34 -25.74
N GLU A 418 -1.12 9.53 -25.18
CA GLU A 418 -1.12 9.21 -23.76
C GLU A 418 -0.20 8.03 -23.46
N TYR A 419 0.61 8.18 -22.41
CA TYR A 419 1.49 7.16 -21.86
C TYR A 419 1.20 6.96 -20.38
N ALA A 420 1.44 5.76 -19.87
CA ALA A 420 1.63 5.59 -18.44
C ALA A 420 3.07 5.98 -18.08
N MET A 421 3.23 6.69 -16.98
CA MET A 421 4.52 7.08 -16.43
C MET A 421 4.58 6.61 -14.98
N THR A 422 5.59 5.84 -14.63
CA THR A 422 5.89 5.45 -13.25
C THR A 422 7.16 6.13 -12.78
N VAL A 423 7.15 6.70 -11.57
CA VAL A 423 8.33 7.22 -10.88
C VAL A 423 8.61 6.34 -9.68
N SER A 424 9.81 5.79 -9.57
CA SER A 424 10.26 4.97 -8.44
C SER A 424 11.68 5.33 -8.01
N PHE A 425 12.18 4.72 -6.92
CA PHE A 425 13.52 4.98 -6.36
C PHE A 425 14.33 3.69 -6.25
N VAL A 426 15.10 3.42 -7.29
CA VAL A 426 15.81 2.15 -7.50
C VAL A 426 17.09 2.08 -6.68
N GLU A 427 17.42 0.86 -6.23
CA GLU A 427 18.64 0.57 -5.47
C GLU A 427 19.84 0.41 -6.42
N GLU A 428 20.97 1.03 -6.08
CA GLU A 428 22.21 0.98 -6.88
C GLU A 428 22.63 -0.45 -7.22
N ALA A 429 22.67 -1.33 -6.22
CA ALA A 429 23.11 -2.72 -6.38
C ALA A 429 22.17 -3.59 -7.24
N ARG A 430 20.94 -3.14 -7.53
CA ARG A 430 19.93 -3.91 -8.29
C ARG A 430 19.72 -3.42 -9.71
N CYS A 431 20.29 -2.27 -10.07
CA CYS A 431 20.10 -1.62 -11.37
C CYS A 431 20.39 -2.56 -12.55
N ASP A 432 21.52 -3.28 -12.53
CA ASP A 432 21.87 -4.21 -13.62
C ASP A 432 20.86 -5.34 -13.81
N GLU A 433 20.29 -5.87 -12.72
CA GLU A 433 19.27 -6.92 -12.78
C GLU A 433 17.94 -6.37 -13.29
N HIS A 434 17.52 -5.21 -12.77
CA HIS A 434 16.30 -4.51 -13.21
C HIS A 434 16.34 -4.18 -14.69
N ASP A 435 17.48 -3.68 -15.17
CA ASP A 435 17.71 -3.34 -16.57
C ASP A 435 17.60 -4.58 -17.47
N ARG A 436 18.16 -5.72 -17.03
CA ARG A 436 18.01 -7.00 -17.75
C ARG A 436 16.57 -7.51 -17.77
N ILE A 437 15.86 -7.46 -16.64
CA ILE A 437 14.45 -7.88 -16.54
C ILE A 437 13.60 -7.07 -17.52
N ARG A 438 13.73 -5.74 -17.51
CA ARG A 438 12.97 -4.88 -18.41
C ARG A 438 13.35 -5.10 -19.87
N LEU A 439 14.64 -5.30 -20.17
CA LEU A 439 15.09 -5.64 -21.54
C LEU A 439 14.47 -6.95 -22.03
N LEU A 440 14.41 -7.98 -21.19
CA LEU A 440 13.76 -9.25 -21.54
C LEU A 440 12.28 -9.05 -21.86
N ILE A 441 11.56 -8.31 -21.01
CA ILE A 441 10.13 -8.02 -21.22
C ILE A 441 9.90 -7.20 -22.50
N ALA A 442 10.69 -6.14 -22.71
CA ALA A 442 10.54 -5.27 -23.87
C ALA A 442 10.97 -5.93 -25.20
N SER A 443 11.90 -6.88 -25.14
CA SER A 443 12.35 -7.64 -26.32
C SER A 443 11.43 -8.82 -26.66
N ALA A 444 10.54 -9.22 -25.75
CA ALA A 444 9.61 -10.31 -25.95
C ALA A 444 8.52 -9.94 -26.98
N SER A 445 8.12 -10.93 -27.79
CA SER A 445 6.99 -10.74 -28.71
C SER A 445 5.69 -10.46 -27.94
N PRO A 446 4.67 -9.80 -28.56
CA PRO A 446 3.38 -9.57 -27.91
C PRO A 446 2.75 -10.81 -27.28
N GLN A 447 2.96 -11.99 -27.87
CA GLN A 447 2.47 -13.27 -27.37
C GLN A 447 3.25 -13.76 -26.14
N GLU A 448 4.54 -13.49 -26.06
CA GLU A 448 5.41 -13.88 -24.94
C GLU A 448 5.27 -12.94 -23.73
N ARG A 449 4.69 -11.74 -23.92
CA ARG A 449 4.44 -10.74 -22.89
C ARG A 449 2.96 -10.57 -22.55
N GLU A 450 2.14 -11.59 -22.79
CA GLU A 450 0.72 -11.55 -22.43
C GLU A 450 0.55 -11.29 -20.93
N GLY A 451 -0.39 -10.41 -20.56
CA GLY A 451 -0.61 -9.98 -19.17
C GLY A 451 0.46 -9.03 -18.60
N LEU A 452 1.42 -8.58 -19.41
CA LEU A 452 2.47 -7.62 -19.04
C LEU A 452 2.37 -6.31 -19.83
N THR A 453 2.91 -5.24 -19.25
CA THR A 453 3.03 -3.94 -19.92
C THR A 453 4.33 -3.84 -20.73
N ASN A 454 4.32 -3.05 -21.82
CA ASN A 454 5.52 -2.78 -22.61
C ASN A 454 6.19 -1.47 -22.19
N PHE A 455 7.51 -1.51 -21.96
CA PHE A 455 8.32 -0.33 -21.67
C PHE A 455 8.65 0.42 -22.96
N VAL A 456 8.37 1.72 -22.96
CA VAL A 456 8.70 2.64 -24.05
C VAL A 456 10.05 3.28 -23.82
N ASP A 457 10.26 3.81 -22.61
CA ASP A 457 11.49 4.50 -22.24
C ASP A 457 11.71 4.49 -20.73
N VAL A 458 12.97 4.62 -20.30
CA VAL A 458 13.34 4.69 -18.88
C VAL A 458 14.51 5.67 -18.68
N HIS A 459 14.33 6.60 -17.74
CA HIS A 459 15.31 7.58 -17.31
C HIS A 459 15.66 7.36 -15.85
N ARG A 460 16.94 7.42 -15.48
CA ARG A 460 17.41 7.27 -14.10
C ARG A 460 18.31 8.44 -13.72
N GLU A 461 18.33 8.84 -12.46
CA GLU A 461 19.34 9.80 -11.98
C GLU A 461 20.74 9.15 -11.98
N VAL A 462 21.77 9.95 -12.21
CA VAL A 462 23.18 9.46 -12.16
C VAL A 462 23.58 9.13 -10.72
N ASN A 463 23.13 9.97 -9.79
CA ASN A 463 23.66 9.98 -8.43
C ASN A 463 22.74 9.19 -7.50
N PHE A 464 23.29 8.15 -6.90
CA PHE A 464 22.63 7.41 -5.85
C PHE A 464 22.95 8.06 -4.50
N GLY A 465 21.93 8.30 -3.69
CA GLY A 465 22.07 8.97 -2.40
C GLY A 465 21.25 8.29 -1.31
N LEU A 466 21.68 8.48 -0.06
CA LEU A 466 20.89 8.17 1.12
C LEU A 466 20.00 9.34 1.55
N VAL A 467 20.48 10.55 1.28
CA VAL A 467 19.89 11.83 1.68
C VAL A 467 20.01 12.83 0.53
N PRO A 468 19.16 13.87 0.47
CA PRO A 468 19.24 14.91 -0.55
C PRO A 468 20.63 15.56 -0.64
N HIS A 469 21.12 15.80 -1.87
CA HIS A 469 22.49 16.27 -2.11
C HIS A 469 22.87 17.60 -1.44
N PHE A 470 21.89 18.47 -1.14
CA PHE A 470 22.15 19.73 -0.46
C PHE A 470 22.46 19.55 1.04
N LEU A 471 22.07 18.42 1.64
CA LEU A 471 22.44 18.05 2.99
C LEU A 471 23.84 17.43 2.96
N LYS A 472 24.87 18.29 2.95
CA LYS A 472 26.27 17.85 3.01
C LYS A 472 26.59 17.31 4.41
N GLY A 473 27.10 16.08 4.48
CA GLY A 473 27.72 15.48 5.65
C GLY A 473 28.37 14.16 5.25
N GLN A 474 29.62 13.92 5.68
CA GLN A 474 30.12 12.55 5.68
C GLN A 474 29.24 11.80 6.66
N SER A 475 28.45 10.87 6.16
CA SER A 475 27.81 9.94 7.07
C SER A 475 28.92 9.17 7.76
N ASP A 476 28.94 9.19 9.09
CA ASP A 476 29.50 8.10 9.90
C ASP A 476 28.65 6.82 9.68
N ALA A 477 28.40 6.45 8.42
CA ALA A 477 27.61 5.28 8.03
C ALA A 477 28.45 4.02 8.23
N ASP A 478 28.78 3.73 9.49
CA ASP A 478 29.01 2.36 9.94
C ASP A 478 27.66 1.61 10.06
N SER A 479 26.77 1.72 9.06
CA SER A 479 25.57 0.89 8.97
C SER A 479 25.46 0.24 7.60
N ALA A 480 26.03 -0.96 7.48
CA ALA A 480 25.98 -1.81 6.29
C ALA A 480 24.54 -2.19 5.83
N ALA A 481 23.49 -1.60 6.39
CA ALA A 481 22.09 -1.89 6.13
C ALA A 481 21.38 -0.87 5.21
N LEU A 482 21.82 0.40 5.15
CA LEU A 482 21.20 1.37 4.24
C LEU A 482 21.74 1.26 2.82
N LYS A 483 20.84 1.43 1.85
CA LYS A 483 21.12 1.25 0.42
C LYS A 483 20.89 2.58 -0.31
N PRO A 484 21.91 3.14 -0.99
CA PRO A 484 21.76 4.32 -1.83
C PRO A 484 20.73 4.09 -2.94
N ARG A 485 19.94 5.12 -3.24
CA ARG A 485 18.87 5.07 -4.24
C ARG A 485 18.90 6.30 -5.16
N ALA A 486 18.37 6.12 -6.36
CA ALA A 486 18.23 7.14 -7.38
C ALA A 486 16.80 7.14 -7.91
N MET A 487 16.25 8.31 -8.25
CA MET A 487 14.95 8.37 -8.91
C MET A 487 15.04 7.75 -10.30
N GLU A 488 13.99 7.04 -10.68
CA GLU A 488 13.80 6.48 -12.00
C GLU A 488 12.39 6.79 -12.51
N VAL A 489 12.30 7.15 -13.79
CA VAL A 489 11.06 7.45 -14.50
C VAL A 489 10.95 6.50 -15.68
N ALA A 490 9.93 5.63 -15.65
CA ALA A 490 9.65 4.67 -16.71
C ALA A 490 8.33 5.01 -17.41
N PHE A 491 8.33 4.93 -18.73
CA PHE A 491 7.17 5.15 -19.59
C PHE A 491 6.69 3.82 -20.16
N GLN A 492 5.38 3.60 -20.14
CA GLN A 492 4.74 2.43 -20.76
C GLN A 492 3.70 2.85 -21.80
N GLU A 493 3.50 1.99 -22.80
CA GLU A 493 2.70 2.30 -24.01
C GLU A 493 1.23 2.61 -23.73
N ARG A 494 0.67 2.07 -22.64
CA ARG A 494 -0.76 2.10 -22.37
C ARG A 494 -1.02 2.59 -20.97
N CYS A 495 -1.99 3.48 -20.85
CA CYS A 495 -2.65 3.75 -19.57
C CYS A 495 -3.64 2.62 -19.29
N PHE A 496 -3.65 2.17 -18.05
CA PHE A 496 -4.57 1.16 -17.56
C PHE A 496 -5.41 1.72 -16.43
N GLU A 497 -6.57 1.11 -16.21
CA GLU A 497 -7.41 1.45 -15.07
C GLU A 497 -6.97 0.65 -13.84
N THR A 498 -7.25 1.14 -12.64
CA THR A 498 -6.88 0.39 -11.43
C THR A 498 -7.79 -0.84 -11.25
N ILE A 499 -7.36 -1.85 -10.47
CA ILE A 499 -8.20 -3.00 -10.08
C ILE A 499 -9.54 -2.63 -9.44
N TRP A 500 -9.69 -1.40 -8.93
CA TRP A 500 -10.90 -0.96 -8.28
C TRP A 500 -12.07 -0.64 -9.22
N THR A 501 -11.87 -0.73 -10.54
CA THR A 501 -12.94 -0.63 -11.54
C THR A 501 -13.69 -1.94 -11.75
N VAL A 502 -13.21 -3.04 -11.16
CA VAL A 502 -13.89 -4.35 -11.20
C VAL A 502 -15.26 -4.25 -10.55
N ASP A 503 -16.28 -4.64 -11.30
CA ASP A 503 -17.70 -4.44 -10.96
C ASP A 503 -18.53 -5.71 -10.90
N SER A 504 -17.93 -6.88 -11.07
CA SER A 504 -18.63 -8.16 -11.16
C SER A 504 -17.67 -9.33 -10.98
N THR A 505 -18.18 -10.51 -10.62
CA THR A 505 -17.35 -11.72 -10.59
C THR A 505 -16.75 -12.03 -11.95
N GLU A 506 -17.49 -11.81 -13.05
CA GLU A 506 -16.97 -12.00 -14.41
C GLU A 506 -15.73 -11.11 -14.66
N ALA A 507 -15.82 -9.82 -14.30
CA ALA A 507 -14.69 -8.90 -14.42
C ALA A 507 -13.52 -9.33 -13.51
N LEU A 508 -13.78 -9.79 -12.28
CA LEU A 508 -12.75 -10.26 -11.36
C LEU A 508 -12.04 -11.53 -11.90
N ILE A 509 -12.76 -12.44 -12.55
CA ILE A 509 -12.19 -13.61 -13.22
C ILE A 509 -11.30 -13.18 -14.39
N ARG A 510 -11.74 -12.23 -15.22
CA ARG A 510 -10.94 -11.68 -16.34
C ARG A 510 -9.65 -11.02 -15.83
N VAL A 511 -9.74 -10.27 -14.74
CA VAL A 511 -8.56 -9.68 -14.09
C VAL A 511 -7.61 -10.77 -13.61
N ALA A 512 -8.09 -11.76 -12.87
CA ALA A 512 -7.26 -12.88 -12.41
C ALA A 512 -6.62 -13.65 -13.59
N LEU A 513 -7.36 -13.86 -14.67
CA LEU A 513 -6.87 -14.52 -15.89
C LEU A 513 -5.68 -13.76 -16.49
N GLY A 514 -5.82 -12.45 -16.70
CA GLY A 514 -4.74 -11.59 -17.21
C GLY A 514 -3.51 -11.58 -16.31
N VAL A 515 -3.69 -11.53 -14.98
CA VAL A 515 -2.59 -11.61 -14.02
C VAL A 515 -1.85 -12.94 -14.12
N VAL A 516 -2.56 -14.07 -14.20
CA VAL A 516 -1.93 -15.39 -14.33
C VAL A 516 -1.19 -15.51 -15.67
N LYS A 517 -1.72 -14.95 -16.76
CA LYS A 517 -1.01 -14.85 -18.03
C LYS A 517 0.28 -14.05 -17.89
N GLY A 518 0.27 -12.95 -17.13
CA GLY A 518 1.46 -12.18 -16.78
C GLY A 518 2.48 -12.99 -15.99
N LEU A 519 2.07 -13.69 -14.93
CA LEU A 519 2.94 -14.57 -14.15
C LEU A 519 3.52 -15.70 -15.00
N ARG A 520 2.74 -16.27 -15.92
CA ARG A 520 3.20 -17.25 -16.90
C ARG A 520 4.31 -16.69 -17.78
N SER A 521 4.10 -15.49 -18.34
CA SER A 521 5.05 -14.79 -19.20
C SER A 521 6.38 -14.54 -18.46
N LEU A 522 6.32 -14.01 -17.23
CA LEU A 522 7.50 -13.83 -16.37
C LEU A 522 8.19 -15.16 -16.06
N HIS A 523 7.44 -16.18 -15.67
CA HIS A 523 8.00 -17.50 -15.35
C HIS A 523 8.74 -18.12 -16.54
N ARG A 524 8.19 -17.98 -17.76
CA ARG A 524 8.85 -18.43 -19.01
C ARG A 524 10.15 -17.68 -19.28
N MET A 525 10.22 -16.40 -18.90
CA MET A 525 11.45 -15.59 -18.94
C MET A 525 12.38 -15.83 -17.74
N ARG A 526 12.10 -16.80 -16.86
CA ARG A 526 12.85 -17.07 -15.62
C ARG A 526 12.85 -15.88 -14.65
N ILE A 527 11.75 -15.13 -14.62
CA ILE A 527 11.54 -13.98 -13.73
C ILE A 527 10.47 -14.34 -12.69
N LEU A 528 10.72 -13.96 -11.44
CA LEU A 528 9.78 -14.05 -10.31
C LEU A 528 9.37 -12.63 -9.92
N HIS A 529 8.07 -12.33 -9.78
CA HIS A 529 7.60 -10.96 -9.54
C HIS A 529 7.82 -10.53 -8.09
N ARG A 530 7.50 -11.42 -7.14
CA ARG A 530 7.65 -11.24 -5.67
C ARG A 530 6.82 -10.14 -5.01
N ASP A 531 5.96 -9.43 -5.74
CA ASP A 531 5.11 -8.37 -5.20
C ASP A 531 3.77 -8.23 -5.94
N VAL A 532 3.07 -9.36 -6.11
CA VAL A 532 1.70 -9.34 -6.62
C VAL A 532 0.79 -8.72 -5.55
N SER A 533 0.37 -7.48 -5.77
CA SER A 533 -0.44 -6.69 -4.84
C SER A 533 -1.56 -5.96 -5.60
N SER A 534 -2.56 -5.44 -4.88
CA SER A 534 -3.63 -4.65 -5.50
C SER A 534 -3.13 -3.35 -6.15
N GLY A 535 -1.97 -2.82 -5.74
CA GLY A 535 -1.34 -1.65 -6.36
C GLY A 535 -0.60 -1.96 -7.66
N ASN A 536 -0.20 -3.23 -7.85
CA ASN A 536 0.60 -3.68 -8.98
C ASN A 536 -0.22 -4.45 -10.03
N ILE A 537 -1.54 -4.49 -9.86
CA ILE A 537 -2.49 -5.07 -10.82
C ILE A 537 -3.37 -3.96 -11.40
N MET A 538 -3.26 -3.79 -12.71
CA MET A 538 -4.07 -2.86 -13.48
C MET A 538 -5.08 -3.62 -14.35
N VAL A 539 -6.05 -2.91 -14.92
CA VAL A 539 -7.11 -3.45 -15.78
C VAL A 539 -6.94 -2.87 -17.19
N GLY A 540 -6.74 -3.77 -18.14
CA GLY A 540 -6.71 -3.50 -19.57
C GLY A 540 -8.06 -3.06 -20.12
N PRO A 541 -8.11 -2.44 -21.32
CA PRO A 541 -9.37 -2.05 -21.96
C PRO A 541 -10.22 -3.24 -22.41
N ASP A 542 -9.63 -4.44 -22.47
CA ASP A 542 -10.32 -5.73 -22.65
C ASP A 542 -10.88 -6.31 -21.34
N GLY A 543 -10.64 -5.62 -20.21
CA GLY A 543 -11.00 -6.06 -18.86
C GLY A 543 -10.05 -7.10 -18.28
N GLU A 544 -8.97 -7.48 -18.99
CA GLU A 544 -7.97 -8.41 -18.46
C GLU A 544 -7.00 -7.70 -17.51
N GLY A 545 -6.47 -8.44 -16.54
CA GLY A 545 -5.49 -7.92 -15.60
C GLY A 545 -4.12 -7.75 -16.26
N VAL A 546 -3.40 -6.70 -15.90
CA VAL A 546 -2.03 -6.44 -16.34
C VAL A 546 -1.15 -6.26 -15.11
N LEU A 547 -0.08 -7.04 -15.02
CA LEU A 547 0.94 -6.88 -13.98
C LEU A 547 1.90 -5.75 -14.34
N ILE A 548 2.14 -4.87 -13.39
CA ILE A 548 3.07 -3.74 -13.46
C ILE A 548 4.03 -3.77 -12.27
N ASP A 549 5.01 -2.85 -12.27
CA ASP A 549 6.03 -2.70 -11.23
C ASP A 549 6.89 -3.95 -11.00
N TYR A 550 8.09 -3.94 -11.58
CA TYR A 550 9.04 -5.05 -11.50
C TYR A 550 10.23 -4.73 -10.59
N ASP A 551 10.13 -3.72 -9.72
CA ASP A 551 11.25 -3.27 -8.89
C ASP A 551 11.65 -4.33 -7.85
N LEU A 552 10.71 -5.18 -7.45
CA LEU A 552 10.98 -6.37 -6.63
C LEU A 552 11.18 -7.65 -7.44
N ALA A 553 11.05 -7.64 -8.76
CA ALA A 553 11.24 -8.83 -9.56
C ALA A 553 12.71 -9.29 -9.57
N VAL A 554 12.97 -10.59 -9.73
CA VAL A 554 14.31 -11.19 -9.76
C VAL A 554 14.43 -12.24 -10.84
N LEU A 555 15.65 -12.43 -11.34
CA LEU A 555 15.97 -13.59 -12.16
C LEU A 555 16.12 -14.82 -11.28
N MET A 556 15.51 -15.93 -11.69
CA MET A 556 15.45 -17.16 -10.90
C MET A 556 16.74 -17.98 -10.92
N ASP A 557 17.67 -17.66 -11.82
CA ASP A 557 18.84 -18.49 -12.12
C ASP A 557 20.10 -17.98 -11.40
N GLY A 558 20.88 -18.94 -10.89
CA GLY A 558 22.18 -18.68 -10.28
C GLY A 558 22.13 -18.23 -8.81
N PRO A 559 23.30 -18.12 -8.16
CA PRO A 559 23.39 -17.88 -6.72
C PRO A 559 22.86 -16.51 -6.28
N PHE A 560 22.95 -15.50 -7.13
CA PHE A 560 22.38 -14.17 -6.85
C PHE A 560 20.85 -14.20 -6.85
N GLY A 561 20.24 -14.91 -7.82
CA GLY A 561 18.80 -15.12 -7.86
C GLY A 561 18.29 -15.87 -6.64
N ASP A 562 18.98 -16.93 -6.22
CA ASP A 562 18.64 -17.68 -5.01
C ASP A 562 18.76 -16.82 -3.74
N ALA A 563 19.84 -16.04 -3.61
CA ALA A 563 20.00 -15.12 -2.48
C ALA A 563 18.87 -14.08 -2.43
N ALA A 564 18.53 -13.48 -3.57
CA ALA A 564 17.43 -12.52 -3.65
C ALA A 564 16.09 -13.18 -3.29
N ARG A 565 15.82 -14.40 -3.74
CA ARG A 565 14.59 -15.14 -3.42
C ARG A 565 14.43 -15.49 -1.94
N LEU A 566 15.44 -15.31 -1.08
CA LEU A 566 15.35 -15.45 0.37
C LEU A 566 15.00 -14.14 1.10
N GLU A 567 15.03 -12.99 0.40
CA GLU A 567 14.79 -11.68 1.00
C GLU A 567 13.34 -11.45 1.45
N ARG A 568 13.14 -10.58 2.46
CA ARG A 568 11.84 -10.26 3.05
C ARG A 568 11.09 -9.19 2.26
N VAL A 569 10.85 -9.41 0.98
CA VAL A 569 10.26 -8.39 0.10
C VAL A 569 8.77 -8.59 -0.16
N GLY A 570 8.17 -7.62 -0.84
CA GLY A 570 6.77 -7.61 -1.22
C GLY A 570 5.84 -7.08 -0.14
N THR A 571 4.63 -6.73 -0.54
CA THR A 571 3.60 -6.16 0.33
C THR A 571 3.14 -7.20 1.37
N PHE A 572 3.32 -6.90 2.66
CA PHE A 572 3.13 -7.85 3.76
C PHE A 572 1.75 -8.53 3.73
N ALA A 573 0.68 -7.75 3.51
CA ALA A 573 -0.70 -8.23 3.39
C ALA A 573 -0.85 -9.39 2.40
N PHE A 574 -0.20 -9.28 1.25
CA PHE A 574 -0.33 -10.21 0.14
C PHE A 574 0.77 -11.27 0.13
N ARG A 575 1.74 -11.23 1.03
CA ARG A 575 2.83 -12.22 1.07
C ARG A 575 2.29 -13.62 1.39
N ALA A 576 2.74 -14.64 0.67
CA ALA A 576 2.40 -16.04 0.94
C ALA A 576 2.73 -16.43 2.40
N LYS A 577 1.85 -17.22 3.04
CA LYS A 577 1.93 -17.59 4.46
C LYS A 577 3.29 -18.20 4.84
N ASN A 578 3.83 -19.10 4.01
CA ASN A 578 5.09 -19.79 4.31
C ASN A 578 6.30 -18.86 4.19
N LEU A 579 6.22 -17.80 3.37
CA LEU A 579 7.25 -16.76 3.29
C LEU A 579 7.22 -15.80 4.50
N ILE A 580 6.10 -15.71 5.22
CA ILE A 580 6.00 -14.96 6.48
C ILE A 580 6.69 -15.75 7.60
N GLU A 581 6.35 -17.03 7.74
CA GLU A 581 6.84 -17.90 8.82
C GLU A 581 8.33 -18.28 8.66
N TYR A 582 8.77 -18.61 7.44
CA TYR A 582 10.12 -19.11 7.15
C TYR A 582 11.01 -18.09 6.45
N PHE A 583 10.88 -16.83 6.86
CA PHE A 583 11.70 -15.75 6.33
C PHE A 583 13.21 -16.10 6.39
N GLY A 584 13.92 -15.84 5.29
CA GLY A 584 15.36 -16.09 5.14
C GLY A 584 15.75 -17.57 4.98
N LYS A 585 14.79 -18.49 4.98
CA LYS A 585 15.03 -19.95 4.88
C LYS A 585 14.29 -20.60 3.71
N LEU A 586 13.15 -20.06 3.32
CA LEU A 586 12.35 -20.55 2.21
C LEU A 586 12.55 -19.66 0.98
N LEU A 587 12.94 -20.28 -0.14
CA LEU A 587 13.03 -19.58 -1.41
C LEU A 587 11.63 -19.17 -1.89
N HIS A 588 11.49 -17.95 -2.39
CA HIS A 588 10.31 -17.52 -3.13
C HIS A 588 10.17 -18.36 -4.42
N GLN A 589 9.00 -18.94 -4.67
CA GLN A 589 8.69 -19.84 -5.80
C GLN A 589 7.48 -19.32 -6.58
N PRO A 590 7.25 -19.75 -7.84
CA PRO A 590 6.16 -19.21 -8.67
C PRO A 590 4.76 -19.34 -8.03
N TRP A 591 4.53 -20.42 -7.28
CA TRP A 591 3.26 -20.61 -6.58
C TRP A 591 3.01 -19.59 -5.44
N HIS A 592 4.06 -18.96 -4.90
CA HIS A 592 3.88 -17.91 -3.90
C HIS A 592 3.30 -16.62 -4.51
N ASP A 593 3.67 -16.26 -5.76
CA ASP A 593 3.04 -15.15 -6.49
C ASP A 593 1.54 -15.46 -6.77
N ILE A 594 1.19 -16.73 -7.00
CA ILE A 594 -0.22 -17.16 -7.14
C ILE A 594 -0.96 -17.09 -5.80
N GLU A 595 -0.33 -17.45 -4.69
CA GLU A 595 -0.93 -17.29 -3.36
C GLU A 595 -1.23 -15.82 -3.06
N SER A 596 -0.32 -14.92 -3.45
CA SER A 596 -0.53 -13.48 -3.36
C SER A 596 -1.76 -13.02 -4.15
N LEU A 597 -1.99 -13.55 -5.36
CA LEU A 597 -3.20 -13.28 -6.14
C LEU A 597 -4.49 -13.69 -5.40
N VAL A 598 -4.50 -14.81 -4.66
CA VAL A 598 -5.65 -15.20 -3.83
C VAL A 598 -5.97 -14.10 -2.82
N TYR A 599 -4.94 -13.55 -2.17
CA TYR A 599 -5.12 -12.50 -1.17
C TYR A 599 -5.56 -11.17 -1.78
N VAL A 600 -5.11 -10.84 -3.00
CA VAL A 600 -5.63 -9.68 -3.74
C VAL A 600 -7.11 -9.84 -4.08
N ILE A 601 -7.54 -11.02 -4.53
CA ILE A 601 -8.96 -11.31 -4.81
C ILE A 601 -9.82 -11.12 -3.55
N LEU A 602 -9.37 -11.65 -2.40
CA LEU A 602 -10.07 -11.47 -1.13
C LEU A 602 -10.14 -10.00 -0.71
N PHE A 603 -9.04 -9.27 -0.87
CA PHE A 603 -8.99 -7.85 -0.54
C PHE A 603 -9.95 -7.01 -1.38
N VAL A 604 -10.01 -7.23 -2.70
CA VAL A 604 -10.97 -6.53 -3.59
C VAL A 604 -12.41 -6.75 -3.12
N VAL A 605 -12.74 -7.99 -2.73
CA VAL A 605 -14.08 -8.34 -2.26
C VAL A 605 -14.40 -7.71 -0.89
N PHE A 606 -13.44 -7.73 0.05
CA PHE A 606 -13.60 -7.08 1.35
C PHE A 606 -13.83 -5.57 1.20
N MET A 607 -13.22 -4.98 0.18
CA MET A 607 -13.32 -3.57 -0.15
C MET A 607 -14.59 -3.16 -0.88
N GLN A 608 -15.34 -4.13 -1.37
CA GLN A 608 -16.58 -3.95 -2.14
C GLN A 608 -17.62 -4.98 -1.67
N PRO A 609 -18.02 -4.95 -0.38
CA PRO A 609 -18.81 -6.02 0.22
C PRO A 609 -20.14 -6.30 -0.51
N THR A 610 -20.76 -5.27 -1.07
CA THR A 610 -21.98 -5.36 -1.86
C THR A 610 -21.79 -4.81 -3.28
N GLY A 611 -20.55 -4.83 -3.80
CA GLY A 611 -20.18 -4.33 -5.12
C GLY A 611 -19.66 -2.89 -5.15
N PRO A 612 -19.53 -2.28 -6.35
CA PRO A 612 -18.87 -0.99 -6.56
C PRO A 612 -19.44 0.18 -5.77
N GLU A 613 -20.74 0.15 -5.45
CA GLU A 613 -21.40 1.22 -4.67
C GLU A 613 -20.96 1.23 -3.20
N SER A 614 -20.56 0.08 -2.66
CA SER A 614 -20.02 -0.04 -1.29
C SER A 614 -18.52 0.19 -1.19
N ARG A 615 -17.91 0.61 -2.30
CA ARG A 615 -16.46 0.73 -2.41
C ARG A 615 -15.90 1.70 -1.38
N GLY A 616 -14.79 1.29 -0.77
CA GLY A 616 -13.98 2.15 0.07
C GLY A 616 -14.20 1.97 1.57
N ARG A 617 -15.02 0.99 1.99
CA ARG A 617 -15.14 0.61 3.40
C ARG A 617 -15.39 -0.89 3.55
N MET A 618 -14.52 -1.58 4.29
CA MET A 618 -14.76 -2.96 4.71
C MET A 618 -15.88 -3.04 5.75
N SER A 619 -16.54 -4.19 5.88
CA SER A 619 -17.39 -4.45 7.06
C SER A 619 -16.53 -4.48 8.34
N GLU A 620 -17.14 -4.31 9.51
CA GLU A 620 -16.40 -4.34 10.79
C GLU A 620 -15.71 -5.69 11.01
N GLU A 621 -16.34 -6.79 10.60
CA GLU A 621 -15.78 -8.13 10.70
C GLU A 621 -14.60 -8.31 9.74
N ALA A 622 -14.75 -7.86 8.49
CA ALA A 622 -13.69 -7.91 7.50
C ALA A 622 -12.50 -7.03 7.91
N ALA A 623 -12.78 -5.88 8.53
CA ALA A 623 -11.79 -4.99 9.11
C ALA A 623 -10.98 -5.63 10.23
N ALA A 624 -11.65 -6.32 11.15
CA ALA A 624 -10.99 -7.05 12.23
C ALA A 624 -10.10 -8.17 11.68
N VAL A 625 -10.62 -8.98 10.75
CA VAL A 625 -9.84 -10.04 10.10
C VAL A 625 -8.63 -9.43 9.36
N TRP A 626 -8.84 -8.36 8.60
CA TRP A 626 -7.78 -7.72 7.83
C TRP A 626 -6.73 -7.06 8.72
N LYS A 627 -7.11 -6.52 9.88
CA LYS A 627 -6.17 -6.00 10.88
C LYS A 627 -5.23 -7.11 11.37
N ASP A 628 -5.78 -8.22 11.83
CA ASP A 628 -4.98 -9.35 12.33
C ASP A 628 -4.16 -10.01 11.21
N TRP A 629 -4.72 -10.07 10.00
CA TRP A 629 -4.05 -10.52 8.79
C TRP A 629 -2.77 -9.72 8.46
N ASN A 630 -2.74 -8.45 8.85
CA ASN A 630 -1.62 -7.54 8.64
C ASN A 630 -0.72 -7.36 9.85
N TRP A 631 -0.94 -8.14 10.90
CA TRP A 631 -0.13 -8.10 12.10
C TRP A 631 0.88 -9.26 12.11
N GLU A 632 2.18 -8.95 12.14
CA GLU A 632 3.25 -9.93 11.93
C GLU A 632 3.15 -11.15 12.85
N GLU A 633 2.75 -10.92 14.09
CA GLU A 633 2.63 -11.92 15.14
C GLU A 633 1.53 -12.95 14.90
N CYS A 634 0.48 -12.63 14.13
CA CYS A 634 -0.63 -13.55 13.88
C CYS A 634 -0.98 -13.74 12.40
N ALA A 635 -0.39 -12.99 11.47
CA ALA A 635 -0.71 -13.04 10.05
C ALA A 635 -0.64 -14.45 9.45
N TYR A 636 0.36 -15.24 9.86
CA TYR A 636 0.47 -16.65 9.44
C TYR A 636 -0.75 -17.47 9.91
N ASP A 637 -1.06 -17.42 11.21
CA ASP A 637 -2.16 -18.19 11.80
C ASP A 637 -3.52 -17.76 11.24
N ILE A 638 -3.71 -16.46 11.00
CA ILE A 638 -4.92 -15.91 10.38
C ILE A 638 -5.07 -16.41 8.94
N LYS A 639 -3.99 -16.39 8.14
CA LYS A 639 -3.99 -16.92 6.76
C LYS A 639 -4.31 -18.41 6.71
N VAL A 640 -3.71 -19.20 7.60
CA VAL A 640 -3.98 -20.64 7.73
C VAL A 640 -5.43 -20.87 8.18
N GLY A 641 -5.85 -20.19 9.24
CA GLY A 641 -7.15 -20.36 9.88
C GLY A 641 -8.32 -20.01 8.95
N TYR A 642 -8.24 -18.89 8.23
CA TYR A 642 -9.34 -18.44 7.38
C TYR A 642 -9.26 -18.93 5.93
N VAL A 643 -8.04 -19.09 5.38
CA VAL A 643 -7.88 -19.21 3.91
C VAL A 643 -7.36 -20.57 3.45
N GLN A 644 -6.64 -21.33 4.25
CA GLN A 644 -6.18 -22.65 3.82
C GLN A 644 -7.36 -23.64 3.70
N HIS A 645 -8.12 -23.83 4.79
CA HIS A 645 -9.20 -24.80 4.81
C HIS A 645 -10.40 -24.38 3.95
N LYS A 646 -10.87 -25.30 3.10
CA LYS A 646 -11.99 -25.07 2.18
C LYS A 646 -13.28 -24.66 2.89
N SER A 647 -13.57 -25.24 4.06
CA SER A 647 -14.72 -24.87 4.90
C SER A 647 -14.63 -23.43 5.39
N ASN A 648 -13.46 -23.06 5.93
CA ASN A 648 -13.25 -21.75 6.55
C ASN A 648 -13.27 -20.64 5.50
N ARG A 649 -12.69 -20.90 4.32
CA ARG A 649 -12.84 -20.02 3.16
C ARG A 649 -14.30 -19.82 2.77
N ARG A 650 -15.09 -20.88 2.75
CA ARG A 650 -16.51 -20.77 2.37
C ARG A 650 -17.26 -19.88 3.36
N GLU A 651 -17.02 -20.03 4.66
CA GLU A 651 -17.63 -19.16 5.66
C GLU A 651 -17.13 -17.71 5.55
N LEU A 652 -15.83 -17.50 5.32
CA LEU A 652 -15.25 -16.16 5.09
C LEU A 652 -15.90 -15.44 3.90
N LEU A 653 -16.18 -16.19 2.82
CA LEU A 653 -16.74 -15.64 1.58
C LEU A 653 -18.26 -15.47 1.60
N LYS A 654 -18.96 -16.12 2.52
CA LYS A 654 -20.42 -16.16 2.60
C LYS A 654 -21.11 -14.79 2.61
N PRO A 655 -20.60 -13.76 3.33
CA PRO A 655 -21.24 -12.42 3.34
C PRO A 655 -21.27 -11.75 1.97
N TYR A 656 -20.36 -12.13 1.07
CA TYR A 656 -20.12 -11.46 -0.21
C TYR A 656 -20.92 -12.06 -1.38
N LEU A 657 -21.50 -13.26 -1.17
CA LEU A 657 -22.16 -14.02 -2.23
C LEU A 657 -23.44 -13.38 -2.76
N GLY A 658 -23.99 -12.38 -2.05
CA GLY A 658 -25.14 -11.61 -2.53
C GLY A 658 -24.83 -10.81 -3.80
N PHE A 659 -23.57 -10.38 -3.97
CA PHE A 659 -23.11 -9.67 -5.16
C PHE A 659 -22.09 -10.50 -5.96
N TRP A 660 -21.11 -11.09 -5.28
CA TRP A 660 -20.01 -11.84 -5.90
C TRP A 660 -20.41 -13.31 -6.14
N GLU A 661 -21.37 -13.54 -7.03
CA GLU A 661 -21.81 -14.90 -7.40
C GLU A 661 -20.64 -15.72 -7.96
N GLY A 662 -20.47 -16.96 -7.51
CA GLY A 662 -19.41 -17.86 -8.00
C GLY A 662 -18.00 -17.58 -7.45
N LEU A 663 -17.85 -16.59 -6.56
CA LEU A 663 -16.58 -16.27 -5.92
C LEU A 663 -15.85 -17.46 -5.26
N PRO A 664 -16.53 -18.41 -4.57
CA PRO A 664 -15.85 -19.57 -4.00
C PRO A 664 -15.18 -20.46 -5.05
N ASP A 665 -15.72 -20.53 -6.27
CA ASP A 665 -15.13 -21.32 -7.35
C ASP A 665 -13.86 -20.65 -7.89
N LEU A 666 -13.88 -19.33 -8.10
CA LEU A 666 -12.69 -18.56 -8.47
C LEU A 666 -11.57 -18.74 -7.44
N VAL A 667 -11.85 -18.50 -6.15
CA VAL A 667 -10.86 -18.64 -5.08
C VAL A 667 -10.37 -20.08 -4.95
N ALA A 668 -11.23 -21.08 -5.14
CA ALA A 668 -10.83 -22.49 -5.08
C ALA A 668 -9.91 -22.89 -6.25
N ILE A 669 -10.16 -22.38 -7.46
CA ILE A 669 -9.32 -22.62 -8.63
C ILE A 669 -7.93 -22.05 -8.40
N VAL A 670 -7.80 -20.76 -8.06
CA VAL A 670 -6.48 -20.13 -7.87
C VAL A 670 -5.73 -20.80 -6.71
N ALA A 671 -6.40 -21.05 -5.59
CA ALA A 671 -5.81 -21.71 -4.41
C ALA A 671 -5.29 -23.13 -4.65
N LYS A 672 -5.80 -23.84 -5.67
CA LYS A 672 -5.32 -25.18 -6.06
C LYS A 672 -3.85 -25.13 -6.49
N TYR A 673 -3.46 -24.09 -7.21
CA TYR A 673 -2.13 -23.99 -7.83
C TYR A 673 -1.05 -23.45 -6.88
N CYS A 674 -1.45 -22.97 -5.68
CA CYS A 674 -0.52 -22.48 -4.67
C CYS A 674 -0.51 -23.29 -3.36
N GLY A 675 -1.15 -24.46 -3.35
CA GLY A 675 -1.12 -25.36 -2.20
C GLY A 675 -1.93 -24.90 -1.00
N LEU A 676 -2.75 -23.85 -1.12
CA LEU A 676 -3.71 -23.47 -0.08
C LEU A 676 -4.76 -24.57 0.15
N ASN A 677 -4.96 -25.49 -0.78
CA ASN A 677 -5.83 -26.65 -0.60
C ASN A 677 -5.19 -27.82 0.18
N LEU A 678 -3.87 -27.78 0.43
CA LEU A 678 -3.16 -28.84 1.15
C LEU A 678 -3.39 -28.65 2.64
N SER A 679 -3.95 -29.64 3.34
CA SER A 679 -4.20 -29.55 4.78
C SER A 679 -2.90 -29.77 5.56
N THR A 680 -2.59 -28.90 6.53
CA THR A 680 -1.48 -29.10 7.49
C THR A 680 -1.66 -30.36 8.35
N TYR A 681 -2.86 -30.90 8.44
CA TYR A 681 -3.13 -32.17 9.12
C TYR A 681 -2.70 -33.40 8.30
N MET A 682 -2.73 -33.29 6.96
CA MET A 682 -2.35 -34.38 6.05
C MET A 682 -0.89 -34.29 5.60
N TYR A 683 -0.33 -33.08 5.56
CA TYR A 683 1.05 -32.82 5.19
C TYR A 683 1.72 -31.94 6.24
N GLY A 684 2.89 -32.36 6.70
CA GLY A 684 3.80 -31.45 7.39
C GLY A 684 4.18 -30.27 6.49
N ARG A 685 4.61 -29.16 7.07
CA ARG A 685 4.95 -27.93 6.31
C ARG A 685 6.03 -28.15 5.25
N VAL A 686 7.05 -28.94 5.57
CA VAL A 686 8.12 -29.34 4.63
C VAL A 686 7.57 -30.22 3.51
N GLU A 687 6.68 -31.16 3.84
CA GLU A 687 6.08 -32.07 2.87
C GLU A 687 5.17 -31.32 1.88
N ALA A 688 4.49 -30.25 2.32
CA ALA A 688 3.67 -29.41 1.44
C ALA A 688 4.50 -28.65 0.39
N GLU A 689 5.66 -28.09 0.77
CA GLU A 689 6.57 -27.43 -0.17
C GLU A 689 7.24 -28.44 -1.12
N GLU A 690 7.62 -29.61 -0.63
CA GLU A 690 8.17 -30.69 -1.47
C GLU A 690 7.13 -31.23 -2.45
N TYR A 691 5.88 -31.37 -2.02
CA TYR A 691 4.76 -31.74 -2.88
C TYR A 691 4.54 -30.70 -3.97
N LEU A 692 4.44 -29.41 -3.62
CA LEU A 692 4.29 -28.35 -4.62
C LEU A 692 5.44 -28.34 -5.62
N LYS A 693 6.68 -28.48 -5.14
CA LYS A 693 7.85 -28.58 -5.99
C LYS A 693 7.78 -29.79 -6.94
N SER A 694 7.29 -30.93 -6.47
CA SER A 694 7.08 -32.13 -7.29
C SER A 694 6.04 -31.91 -8.37
N GLU A 695 4.84 -31.43 -8.01
CA GLU A 695 3.72 -31.24 -8.95
C GLU A 695 3.98 -30.14 -9.98
N TRP A 696 4.66 -29.06 -9.57
CA TRP A 696 5.12 -28.03 -10.50
C TRP A 696 6.26 -28.54 -11.39
N GLY A 697 7.13 -29.42 -10.87
CA GLY A 697 8.21 -30.03 -11.63
C GLY A 697 7.73 -31.07 -12.64
N SER A 698 6.64 -31.79 -12.36
CA SER A 698 6.01 -32.73 -13.29
C SER A 698 5.14 -32.03 -14.34
N GLY A 699 4.68 -30.80 -14.05
CA GLY A 699 3.77 -30.02 -14.90
C GLY A 699 2.28 -30.25 -14.60
N GLU A 700 1.96 -31.08 -13.61
CA GLU A 700 0.59 -31.29 -13.10
C GLU A 700 -0.01 -29.99 -12.54
N LEU A 701 0.83 -29.17 -11.90
CA LEU A 701 0.53 -27.78 -11.60
C LEU A 701 1.37 -26.87 -12.50
N SER A 702 0.70 -25.97 -13.20
CA SER A 702 1.37 -24.98 -14.06
C SER A 702 0.49 -23.75 -14.25
N HIS A 703 1.10 -22.64 -14.65
CA HIS A 703 0.34 -21.46 -15.04
C HIS A 703 -0.57 -21.75 -16.25
N ASP A 704 -0.13 -22.56 -17.20
CA ASP A 704 -0.94 -22.91 -18.39
C ASP A 704 -2.23 -23.65 -18.01
N GLN A 705 -2.15 -24.58 -17.06
CA GLN A 705 -3.35 -25.28 -16.58
C GLN A 705 -4.26 -24.37 -15.73
N LEU A 706 -3.70 -23.45 -14.96
CA LEU A 706 -4.47 -22.43 -14.24
C LEU A 706 -5.19 -21.47 -15.21
N VAL A 707 -4.53 -21.04 -16.28
CA VAL A 707 -5.16 -20.23 -17.36
C VAL A 707 -6.36 -20.98 -17.94
N ALA A 708 -6.19 -22.24 -18.32
CA ALA A 708 -7.27 -23.05 -18.88
C ALA A 708 -8.45 -23.24 -17.91
N ASP A 709 -8.17 -23.46 -16.62
CA ASP A 709 -9.22 -23.59 -15.60
C ASP A 709 -9.99 -22.27 -15.40
N LEU A 710 -9.31 -21.12 -15.45
CA LEU A 710 -9.93 -19.79 -15.35
C LEU A 710 -10.75 -19.42 -16.60
N GLU A 711 -10.26 -19.73 -17.79
CA GLU A 711 -11.00 -19.56 -19.05
C GLU A 711 -12.31 -20.36 -19.01
N LYS A 712 -12.25 -21.62 -18.57
CA LYS A 712 -13.43 -22.46 -18.40
C LYS A 712 -14.41 -21.88 -17.37
N LEU A 713 -13.92 -21.34 -16.26
CA LEU A 713 -14.78 -20.68 -15.28
C LEU A 713 -15.46 -19.44 -15.88
N LEU A 714 -14.71 -18.64 -16.65
CA LEU A 714 -15.23 -17.46 -17.32
C LEU A 714 -16.36 -17.81 -18.31
N GLU A 715 -16.18 -18.86 -19.13
CA GLU A 715 -17.21 -19.37 -20.04
C GLU A 715 -18.49 -19.80 -19.30
N ILE A 716 -18.34 -20.48 -18.15
CA ILE A 716 -19.48 -20.91 -17.32
C ILE A 716 -20.26 -19.69 -16.82
N VAL A 717 -19.57 -18.67 -16.31
CA VAL A 717 -20.19 -17.45 -15.77
C VAL A 717 -20.89 -16.66 -16.88
N GLN A 718 -20.26 -16.52 -18.04
CA GLN A 718 -20.85 -15.86 -19.21
C GLN A 718 -22.12 -16.57 -19.71
N THR A 719 -22.06 -17.89 -19.83
CA THR A 719 -23.22 -18.71 -20.24
C THR A 719 -24.40 -18.55 -19.27
N ARG A 720 -24.14 -18.48 -17.96
CA ARG A 720 -25.20 -18.24 -16.94
C ARG A 720 -25.82 -16.87 -17.09
N ARG A 721 -25.01 -15.83 -17.29
CA ARG A 721 -25.46 -14.45 -17.49
C ARG A 721 -26.33 -14.32 -18.74
N GLU A 722 -25.92 -14.91 -19.86
CA GLU A 722 -26.71 -14.93 -21.09
C GLU A 722 -28.08 -15.59 -20.87
N ARG A 723 -28.13 -16.75 -20.20
CA ARG A 723 -29.39 -17.44 -19.87
C ARG A 723 -30.30 -16.62 -18.95
N ALA A 724 -29.73 -15.89 -17.99
CA ALA A 724 -30.50 -15.01 -17.11
C ALA A 724 -31.09 -13.82 -17.88
N SER A 725 -30.36 -13.27 -18.87
CA SER A 725 -30.82 -12.15 -19.71
C SER A 725 -31.91 -12.55 -20.73
N VAL A 726 -32.03 -13.84 -21.05
CA VAL A 726 -33.00 -14.37 -22.04
C VAL A 726 -34.30 -14.88 -21.39
N SER A 727 -34.41 -14.85 -20.05
CA SER A 727 -35.67 -15.21 -19.36
C SER A 727 -36.77 -14.18 -19.67
N PRO A 728 -37.90 -14.57 -20.29
CA PRO A 728 -38.94 -13.63 -20.66
C PRO A 728 -39.66 -13.10 -19.43
N ILE A 729 -39.97 -11.80 -19.45
CA ILE A 729 -41.00 -11.19 -18.60
C ILE A 729 -42.27 -12.02 -18.80
N ILE A 730 -42.63 -12.81 -17.79
CA ILE A 730 -43.94 -13.45 -17.74
C ILE A 730 -44.93 -12.32 -17.47
N VAL A 731 -45.61 -11.89 -18.54
CA VAL A 731 -46.69 -10.88 -18.53
C VAL A 731 -47.92 -11.43 -17.81
#